data_AF-A0A2E7ZUL2-F1
#
_entry.id   AF-A0A2E7ZUL2-F1
#
_cell.length_a   1.000
_cell.length_b   1.000
_cell.length_c   1.000
_cell.angle_alpha   90.00
_cell.angle_beta   90.00
_cell.angle_gamma   90.00
#
_symmetry.space_group_name_H-M   'P 1'
#
loop_
_entity.id
_entity.type
_entity.pdbx_description
1 polymer ?
#
loop_
_entity_poly.entity_id
_entity_poly.type
_entity_poly.pdbx_seq_one_letter_code
_entity_poly.pdbx_strand_id
1 'polypeptide(L)'
;MIGSRLHVRLFIDGVELPVTAVSVAFTEGQGSQCSATIIPIDEMHDIRPRGLVTVFCLDSKADDTKIQVRPGDVGSSILGGTDAGEVLGAPTASIDEYKLLFMGEMTGINYQKTPSGRSAMITCLDFLSYLDSIKMYGANYSSGGIEQIENAFQGATLGRSRSTTATGKDLKTNLVNWISGQKTENQDGQSKENITIGIHRALREIFFSSNYFYSKAFNRLRLNDQFAGLPDDKSSINLFDLKYFKKFYDATLARQGALVSARDVLTTLMAPIMYNITAIPSPYLNTDGDSTRVYNTDGSSLESKICEKSAFDGAMLNQFVLKPDSWFFAPPSCNVIFPHMYSDFRIGRDYLQETTRFILRTDDLVQGTAYQELTWNYFAGQFFGNVAYVKPRRMKDRLYAPDIEEFAVLMGGGSGQGYQADLNQLLMNHERFTGPISSFGYAGALGQYVSKKSRRKYLGFFTDYMFWKYRFQGRGGQVTMAYNPNIVPGFPAIILDRPLTALEKAEGKHRRHYIGHVTAVSHQISIQGATTHVSMVAVRPYNESIDFEAIKRTDEQGEESAPAGEGSSLERIAMGFSEGEESYFDDRYSPEKIGDSYYKHILGCDSVVDQYLGNAEILKEEFEHILKLLPGKDEELTVAKAVLYLSSLYDTVIESGADVNAFANGITWRPKATITQILGGETLTRVVTPTSQNYPEVATMSSDYSGAGFMAAAVDPDSDDAKSADYQATEQRSTTVTVTERQPVDTINRPGNTSSSFLEVPSQQQAVVAADAGTTSYGLDDELRDRQDRLKKYLNAIKHRGIRG
;
A
#
# COMPACT_ATOMS: atom_id res chain seq x y z
N MET A 1 -26.31 -21.61 -12.49
CA MET A 1 -25.80 -22.74 -11.68
C MET A 1 -26.34 -22.57 -10.28
N ILE A 2 -27.04 -23.58 -9.74
CA ILE A 2 -27.64 -23.54 -8.40
C ILE A 2 -26.72 -24.37 -7.49
N GLY A 3 -26.06 -23.70 -6.53
CA GLY A 3 -25.36 -24.33 -5.40
C GLY A 3 -23.93 -24.85 -5.66
N SER A 4 -23.04 -24.06 -6.24
CA SER A 4 -21.60 -24.38 -6.18
C SER A 4 -21.10 -24.26 -4.73
N ARG A 5 -20.21 -25.16 -4.30
CA ARG A 5 -19.63 -25.09 -2.95
C ARG A 5 -18.94 -23.75 -2.72
N LEU A 6 -19.05 -23.24 -1.50
CA LEU A 6 -18.30 -22.04 -1.12
C LEU A 6 -16.83 -22.42 -1.03
N HIS A 7 -16.04 -21.99 -2.02
CA HIS A 7 -14.62 -22.31 -2.09
C HIS A 7 -13.78 -21.37 -1.22
N VAL A 8 -14.19 -21.18 0.04
CA VAL A 8 -13.56 -20.27 1.01
C VAL A 8 -13.35 -20.99 2.33
N ARG A 9 -12.20 -20.77 2.94
CA ARG A 9 -11.87 -21.25 4.29
C ARG A 9 -11.52 -20.05 5.17
N LEU A 10 -12.12 -20.02 6.35
CA LEU A 10 -11.89 -18.99 7.35
C LEU A 10 -11.22 -19.62 8.55
N PHE A 11 -10.10 -19.07 8.98
CA PHE A 11 -9.44 -19.48 10.22
C PHE A 11 -9.41 -18.32 11.20
N ILE A 12 -9.69 -18.62 12.48
CA ILE A 12 -9.48 -17.70 13.60
C ILE A 12 -8.52 -18.37 14.57
N ASP A 13 -7.37 -17.72 14.81
CA ASP A 13 -6.28 -18.23 15.65
C ASP A 13 -5.88 -19.68 15.31
N GLY A 14 -5.79 -19.97 14.00
CA GLY A 14 -5.39 -21.27 13.48
C GLY A 14 -6.50 -22.32 13.41
N VAL A 15 -7.73 -21.99 13.79
CA VAL A 15 -8.85 -22.96 13.74
C VAL A 15 -9.88 -22.57 12.70
N GLU A 16 -10.21 -23.54 11.85
CA GLU A 16 -11.14 -23.40 10.75
C GLU A 16 -12.58 -23.25 11.28
N LEU A 17 -13.29 -22.24 10.79
CA LEU A 17 -14.69 -21.98 11.09
C LEU A 17 -15.54 -22.10 9.82
N PRO A 18 -16.75 -22.69 9.91
CA PRO A 18 -17.66 -22.76 8.79
C PRO A 18 -18.19 -21.36 8.46
N VAL A 19 -18.07 -20.97 7.19
CA VAL A 19 -18.46 -19.66 6.68
C VAL A 19 -19.51 -19.78 5.59
N THR A 20 -20.47 -18.86 5.59
CA THR A 20 -21.59 -18.81 4.64
C THR A 20 -21.41 -17.70 3.60
N ALA A 21 -20.78 -16.60 4.00
CA ALA A 21 -20.43 -15.51 3.12
C ALA A 21 -19.22 -14.75 3.67
N VAL A 22 -18.37 -14.25 2.78
CA VAL A 22 -17.25 -13.37 3.08
C VAL A 22 -17.30 -12.17 2.16
N SER A 23 -17.11 -10.98 2.70
CA SER A 23 -16.93 -9.74 1.95
C SER A 23 -15.62 -9.11 2.39
N VAL A 24 -14.68 -8.93 1.47
CA VAL A 24 -13.40 -8.25 1.72
C VAL A 24 -13.30 -7.01 0.85
N ALA A 25 -12.86 -5.89 1.41
CA ALA A 25 -12.64 -4.63 0.71
C ALA A 25 -11.23 -4.11 0.96
N PHE A 26 -10.57 -3.71 -0.12
CA PHE A 26 -9.23 -3.12 -0.14
C PHE A 26 -9.35 -1.75 -0.78
N THR A 27 -8.85 -0.71 -0.11
CA THR A 27 -8.92 0.68 -0.59
C THR A 27 -7.53 1.29 -0.46
N GLU A 28 -7.06 1.95 -1.51
CA GLU A 28 -5.77 2.66 -1.49
C GLU A 28 -5.75 3.72 -0.37
N GLY A 29 -4.64 3.76 0.40
CA GLY A 29 -4.46 4.68 1.53
C GLY A 29 -5.26 4.32 2.80
N GLN A 30 -6.03 3.24 2.79
CA GLN A 30 -6.80 2.78 3.96
C GLN A 30 -6.47 1.32 4.31
N GLY A 31 -6.71 0.96 5.57
CA GLY A 31 -6.69 -0.44 5.99
C GLY A 31 -7.81 -1.23 5.30
N SER A 32 -7.49 -2.42 4.83
CA SER A 32 -8.45 -3.38 4.31
C SER A 32 -9.39 -3.91 5.40
N GLN A 33 -10.61 -4.23 5.00
CA GLN A 33 -11.69 -4.63 5.89
C GLN A 33 -12.28 -5.95 5.41
N CYS A 34 -12.64 -6.82 6.34
CA CYS A 34 -13.29 -8.08 6.05
C CYS A 34 -14.51 -8.27 6.95
N SER A 35 -15.63 -8.66 6.39
CA SER A 35 -16.78 -9.18 7.12
C SER A 35 -17.08 -10.61 6.69
N ALA A 36 -17.29 -11.50 7.65
CA ALA A 36 -17.63 -12.89 7.37
C ALA A 36 -18.85 -13.32 8.18
N THR A 37 -19.81 -13.96 7.50
CA THR A 37 -21.01 -14.50 8.13
C THR A 37 -20.77 -15.97 8.46
N ILE A 38 -20.72 -16.28 9.74
CA ILE A 38 -20.46 -17.63 10.27
C ILE A 38 -21.74 -18.23 10.85
N ILE A 39 -21.74 -19.54 11.06
CA ILE A 39 -22.88 -20.23 11.66
C ILE A 39 -22.94 -19.87 13.16
N PRO A 40 -24.05 -19.28 13.64
CA PRO A 40 -24.20 -18.82 15.02
C PRO A 40 -24.35 -19.98 16.01
N ILE A 41 -23.51 -19.95 17.02
CA ILE A 41 -23.18 -21.06 17.92
C ILE A 41 -22.82 -20.45 19.28
N ASP A 42 -23.08 -21.17 20.36
CA ASP A 42 -23.05 -20.56 21.69
C ASP A 42 -21.60 -20.25 22.13
N GLU A 43 -20.64 -21.02 21.63
CA GLU A 43 -19.19 -20.84 21.83
C GLU A 43 -18.61 -19.64 21.07
N MET A 44 -19.42 -18.94 20.27
CA MET A 44 -18.97 -17.72 19.57
C MET A 44 -18.64 -16.62 20.58
N HIS A 45 -19.29 -16.66 21.74
CA HIS A 45 -19.01 -15.77 22.86
C HIS A 45 -17.61 -15.99 23.46
N ASP A 46 -16.97 -17.12 23.18
CA ASP A 46 -15.62 -17.45 23.65
C ASP A 46 -14.52 -16.97 22.69
N ILE A 47 -14.89 -16.44 21.51
CA ILE A 47 -13.91 -15.90 20.56
C ILE A 47 -13.32 -14.62 21.17
N ARG A 48 -12.00 -14.65 21.44
CA ARG A 48 -11.29 -13.52 22.03
C ARG A 48 -11.22 -12.34 21.04
N PRO A 49 -11.31 -11.10 21.54
CA PRO A 49 -11.08 -9.93 20.69
C PRO A 49 -9.66 -9.97 20.12
N ARG A 50 -9.48 -9.42 18.91
CA ARG A 50 -8.19 -9.41 18.20
C ARG A 50 -7.59 -10.79 17.92
N GLY A 51 -8.43 -11.81 17.80
CA GLY A 51 -8.01 -13.09 17.23
C GLY A 51 -7.48 -12.89 15.80
N LEU A 52 -6.41 -13.60 15.45
CA LEU A 52 -5.83 -13.58 14.10
C LEU A 52 -6.82 -14.19 13.13
N VAL A 53 -7.25 -13.43 12.12
CA VAL A 53 -8.17 -13.90 11.09
C VAL A 53 -7.44 -14.04 9.77
N THR A 54 -7.51 -15.22 9.18
CA THR A 54 -7.01 -15.49 7.83
C THR A 54 -8.13 -16.08 6.98
N VAL A 55 -8.36 -15.48 5.82
CA VAL A 55 -9.32 -15.97 4.82
C VAL A 55 -8.54 -16.51 3.64
N PHE A 56 -8.84 -17.74 3.25
CA PHE A 56 -8.30 -18.36 2.05
C PHE A 56 -9.41 -18.63 1.04
N CYS A 57 -9.14 -18.35 -0.23
CA CYS A 57 -10.01 -18.67 -1.35
C CYS A 57 -9.36 -19.74 -2.22
N LEU A 58 -10.15 -20.65 -2.77
CA LEU A 58 -9.64 -21.54 -3.80
C LEU A 58 -9.34 -20.71 -5.05
N ASP A 59 -8.08 -20.68 -5.43
CA ASP A 59 -7.64 -20.18 -6.73
C ASP A 59 -7.46 -21.43 -7.59
N SER A 60 -8.56 -21.89 -8.20
CA SER A 60 -8.51 -22.99 -9.15
C SER A 60 -7.70 -22.50 -10.35
N LYS A 61 -6.37 -22.65 -10.27
CA LYS A 61 -5.50 -22.45 -11.41
C LYS A 61 -6.05 -23.28 -12.57
N ALA A 62 -5.81 -22.75 -13.77
CA ALA A 62 -6.11 -23.29 -15.09
C ALA A 62 -5.56 -24.73 -15.41
N ASP A 63 -5.27 -25.56 -14.41
CA ASP A 63 -4.93 -26.98 -14.57
C ASP A 63 -6.16 -27.83 -14.95
N ASP A 64 -7.32 -27.21 -15.21
CA ASP A 64 -8.46 -27.83 -15.91
C ASP A 64 -8.07 -28.44 -17.28
N THR A 65 -6.88 -28.12 -17.83
CA THR A 65 -6.31 -28.84 -18.97
C THR A 65 -6.08 -30.34 -18.70
N LYS A 66 -5.99 -30.79 -17.43
CA LYS A 66 -5.87 -32.21 -17.06
C LYS A 66 -7.19 -32.88 -16.70
N ILE A 67 -8.28 -32.13 -16.53
CA ILE A 67 -9.63 -32.71 -16.41
C ILE A 67 -10.27 -32.79 -17.80
N GLN A 68 -9.54 -33.35 -18.77
CA GLN A 68 -10.20 -33.87 -19.96
C GLN A 68 -10.95 -35.14 -19.56
N VAL A 69 -12.23 -34.98 -19.22
CA VAL A 69 -13.18 -36.09 -19.32
C VAL A 69 -13.09 -36.58 -20.77
N ARG A 70 -12.41 -37.71 -20.99
CA ARG A 70 -12.25 -38.29 -22.32
C ARG A 70 -13.65 -38.43 -22.94
N PRO A 71 -13.91 -37.88 -24.13
CA PRO A 71 -15.21 -37.99 -24.81
C PRO A 71 -15.63 -39.43 -25.20
N GLY A 72 -14.93 -40.46 -24.72
CA GLY A 72 -15.26 -41.88 -24.91
C GLY A 72 -15.79 -42.61 -23.66
N ASP A 73 -15.66 -42.03 -22.46
CA ASP A 73 -16.02 -42.73 -21.21
C ASP A 73 -17.49 -42.52 -20.78
N VAL A 74 -18.29 -41.83 -21.59
CA VAL A 74 -19.73 -41.59 -21.34
C VAL A 74 -20.61 -42.76 -21.87
N GLY A 75 -20.02 -43.80 -22.47
CA GLY A 75 -20.74 -44.75 -23.32
C GLY A 75 -21.04 -46.17 -22.80
N SER A 76 -20.40 -46.70 -21.75
CA SER A 76 -20.54 -48.15 -21.45
C SER A 76 -20.88 -48.57 -20.01
N SER A 77 -20.99 -47.64 -19.06
CA SER A 77 -21.17 -48.00 -17.63
C SER A 77 -22.63 -48.00 -17.12
N ILE A 78 -23.64 -47.84 -17.99
CA ILE A 78 -25.04 -47.69 -17.53
C ILE A 78 -25.78 -49.04 -17.37
N LEU A 79 -25.23 -50.17 -17.84
CA LEU A 79 -25.95 -51.45 -17.79
C LEU A 79 -25.06 -52.60 -17.32
N GLY A 80 -24.90 -52.73 -16.00
CA GLY A 80 -24.55 -54.01 -15.38
C GLY A 80 -23.47 -53.91 -14.31
N GLY A 81 -23.87 -53.74 -13.06
CA GLY A 81 -22.96 -53.80 -11.92
C GLY A 81 -23.61 -53.28 -10.64
N THR A 82 -24.53 -54.06 -10.10
CA THR A 82 -24.97 -53.94 -8.70
C THR A 82 -23.77 -54.10 -7.76
N ASP A 83 -23.73 -53.29 -6.71
CA ASP A 83 -22.89 -53.44 -5.50
C ASP A 83 -21.46 -52.87 -5.52
N ALA A 84 -21.36 -51.54 -5.60
CA ALA A 84 -20.54 -50.73 -4.69
C ALA A 84 -20.96 -49.27 -4.83
N GLY A 85 -21.49 -48.68 -3.76
CA GLY A 85 -21.84 -47.26 -3.70
C GLY A 85 -20.59 -46.40 -3.74
N GLU A 86 -20.03 -46.19 -4.92
CA GLU A 86 -18.99 -45.20 -5.19
C GLU A 86 -19.66 -43.82 -5.04
N VAL A 87 -19.71 -43.36 -3.80
CA VAL A 87 -20.07 -41.99 -3.44
C VAL A 87 -19.18 -41.11 -4.30
N LEU A 88 -19.76 -40.45 -5.32
CA LEU A 88 -19.13 -39.43 -6.15
C LEU A 88 -18.26 -38.55 -5.25
N GLY A 89 -16.98 -38.90 -5.18
CA GLY A 89 -16.04 -38.33 -4.25
C GLY A 89 -15.90 -36.89 -4.68
N ALA A 90 -16.41 -35.98 -3.85
CA ALA A 90 -16.28 -34.58 -4.15
C ALA A 90 -14.79 -34.29 -4.42
N PRO A 91 -14.44 -33.63 -5.53
CA PRO A 91 -13.05 -33.36 -5.87
C PRO A 91 -12.40 -32.67 -4.67
N THR A 92 -11.43 -33.35 -4.08
CA THR A 92 -10.68 -32.86 -2.94
C THR A 92 -9.61 -31.95 -3.50
N ALA A 93 -10.00 -30.69 -3.74
CA ALA A 93 -9.06 -29.62 -4.07
C ALA A 93 -7.85 -29.69 -3.12
N SER A 94 -6.65 -29.67 -3.68
CA SER A 94 -5.44 -29.71 -2.87
C SER A 94 -5.42 -28.50 -1.94
N ILE A 95 -4.93 -28.69 -0.71
CA ILE A 95 -4.80 -27.63 0.27
C ILE A 95 -3.97 -26.47 -0.32
N ASP A 96 -2.96 -26.75 -1.13
CA ASP A 96 -2.11 -25.73 -1.78
C ASP A 96 -2.81 -24.84 -2.82
N GLU A 97 -4.00 -25.25 -3.29
CA GLU A 97 -4.81 -24.45 -4.21
C GLU A 97 -5.52 -23.30 -3.49
N TYR A 98 -5.64 -23.37 -2.17
CA TYR A 98 -6.17 -22.29 -1.35
C TYR A 98 -5.11 -21.20 -1.19
N LYS A 99 -5.41 -20.02 -1.73
CA LYS A 99 -4.57 -18.83 -1.64
C LYS A 99 -5.10 -17.89 -0.59
N LEU A 100 -4.19 -17.24 0.12
CA LEU A 100 -4.53 -16.20 1.07
C LEU A 100 -5.30 -15.10 0.32
N LEU A 101 -6.44 -14.67 0.86
CA LEU A 101 -7.23 -13.55 0.35
C LEU A 101 -7.09 -12.34 1.28
N PHE A 102 -7.23 -12.56 2.58
CA PHE A 102 -7.21 -11.54 3.62
C PHE A 102 -6.51 -12.04 4.88
N MET A 103 -5.75 -11.15 5.53
CA MET A 103 -5.16 -11.39 6.85
C MET A 103 -5.32 -10.16 7.73
N GLY A 104 -5.79 -10.34 8.95
CA GLY A 104 -6.03 -9.25 9.88
C GLY A 104 -6.44 -9.73 11.27
N GLU A 105 -7.11 -8.88 12.02
CA GLU A 105 -7.61 -9.19 13.35
C GLU A 105 -9.11 -8.93 13.45
N MET A 106 -9.78 -9.74 14.27
CA MET A 106 -11.19 -9.53 14.57
C MET A 106 -11.38 -8.31 15.47
N THR A 107 -12.22 -7.36 15.04
CA THR A 107 -12.53 -6.12 15.76
C THR A 107 -13.92 -6.13 16.39
N GLY A 108 -14.85 -6.92 15.87
CA GLY A 108 -16.18 -7.04 16.44
C GLY A 108 -16.92 -8.30 15.99
N ILE A 109 -17.91 -8.69 16.79
CA ILE A 109 -18.85 -9.75 16.47
C ILE A 109 -20.25 -9.16 16.61
N ASN A 110 -21.04 -9.25 15.55
CA ASN A 110 -22.46 -8.90 15.57
C ASN A 110 -23.29 -10.18 15.56
N TYR A 111 -24.10 -10.38 16.58
CA TYR A 111 -25.01 -11.50 16.72
C TYR A 111 -26.45 -11.02 16.60
N GLN A 112 -27.18 -11.55 15.63
CA GLN A 112 -28.59 -11.25 15.46
C GLN A 112 -29.42 -12.52 15.60
N LYS A 113 -30.43 -12.46 16.48
CA LYS A 113 -31.41 -13.53 16.68
C LYS A 113 -32.80 -12.98 16.39
N THR A 114 -33.42 -13.46 15.32
CA THR A 114 -34.84 -13.23 15.03
C THR A 114 -35.62 -14.52 15.33
N PRO A 115 -36.96 -14.45 15.42
CA PRO A 115 -37.77 -15.68 15.51
C PRO A 115 -37.58 -16.63 14.32
N SER A 116 -37.22 -16.10 13.14
CA SER A 116 -37.03 -16.85 11.90
C SER A 116 -35.62 -17.38 11.69
N GLY A 117 -34.63 -16.92 12.45
CA GLY A 117 -33.24 -17.33 12.23
C GLY A 117 -32.24 -16.73 13.19
N ARG A 118 -31.02 -17.25 13.15
CA ARG A 118 -29.85 -16.68 13.81
C ARG A 118 -28.84 -16.35 12.73
N SER A 119 -28.11 -15.26 12.90
CA SER A 119 -26.93 -14.93 12.09
C SER A 119 -25.84 -14.37 12.98
N ALA A 120 -24.60 -14.71 12.64
CA ALA A 120 -23.41 -14.20 13.28
C ALA A 120 -22.50 -13.61 12.21
N MET A 121 -22.07 -12.37 12.39
CA MET A 121 -21.15 -11.69 11.49
C MET A 121 -19.93 -11.23 12.28
N ILE A 122 -18.76 -11.66 11.85
CA ILE A 122 -17.49 -11.13 12.36
C ILE A 122 -17.04 -9.97 11.48
N THR A 123 -16.53 -8.92 12.11
CA THR A 123 -15.89 -7.77 11.45
C THR A 123 -14.41 -7.79 11.79
N CYS A 124 -13.58 -7.65 10.77
CA CYS A 124 -12.13 -7.74 10.87
C CYS A 124 -11.50 -6.53 10.16
N LEU A 125 -10.37 -6.07 10.68
CA LEU A 125 -9.52 -5.07 10.06
C LEU A 125 -8.13 -5.67 9.85
N ASP A 126 -7.44 -5.26 8.79
CA ASP A 126 -6.05 -5.63 8.62
C ASP A 126 -5.12 -4.97 9.64
N PHE A 127 -3.84 -5.30 9.56
CA PHE A 127 -2.85 -4.80 10.49
C PHE A 127 -2.45 -3.34 10.27
N LEU A 128 -2.83 -2.70 9.16
CA LEU A 128 -2.64 -1.26 9.04
C LEU A 128 -3.45 -0.51 10.11
N SER A 129 -4.53 -1.09 10.64
CA SER A 129 -5.30 -0.53 11.76
C SER A 129 -4.44 -0.22 13.00
N TYR A 130 -3.30 -0.91 13.20
CA TYR A 130 -2.35 -0.58 14.25
C TYR A 130 -1.79 0.83 14.08
N LEU A 131 -1.49 1.25 12.85
CA LEU A 131 -1.00 2.60 12.56
C LEU A 131 -2.05 3.70 12.82
N ASP A 132 -3.34 3.37 12.75
CA ASP A 132 -4.42 4.30 13.11
C ASP A 132 -4.61 4.38 14.63
N SER A 133 -4.44 3.25 15.32
CA SER A 133 -4.62 3.17 16.78
C SER A 133 -3.47 3.80 17.57
N ILE A 134 -2.25 3.81 17.01
CA ILE A 134 -1.10 4.47 17.62
C ILE A 134 -1.27 5.98 17.44
N LYS A 135 -1.69 6.66 18.51
CA LYS A 135 -1.87 8.10 18.52
C LYS A 135 -0.75 8.78 19.29
N MET A 136 -0.11 9.74 18.65
CA MET A 136 0.79 10.68 19.27
C MET A 136 -0.02 11.84 19.84
N TYR A 137 0.12 12.09 21.13
CA TYR A 137 -0.29 13.36 21.72
C TYR A 137 0.85 14.36 21.62
N GLY A 138 0.58 15.55 21.12
CA GLY A 138 1.46 16.70 21.27
C GLY A 138 0.81 17.73 22.19
N ALA A 139 1.21 17.78 23.46
CA ALA A 139 0.74 18.81 24.37
C ALA A 139 1.68 20.02 24.31
N ASN A 140 1.24 21.10 23.66
CA ASN A 140 1.91 22.40 23.76
C ASN A 140 1.47 23.08 25.06
N TYR A 141 2.22 22.89 26.15
CA TYR A 141 2.00 23.64 27.38
C TYR A 141 2.58 25.06 27.24
N SER A 142 1.77 26.00 26.75
CA SER A 142 2.11 27.42 26.79
C SER A 142 1.68 28.05 28.12
N SER A 143 2.35 27.70 29.23
CA SER A 143 2.18 28.41 30.50
C SER A 143 3.54 28.85 31.04
N GLY A 144 3.93 30.09 30.75
CA GLY A 144 4.82 30.86 31.64
C GLY A 144 6.35 30.72 31.47
N GLY A 145 6.87 30.34 30.30
CA GLY A 145 8.27 30.67 29.95
C GLY A 145 9.22 29.50 29.65
N ILE A 146 8.76 28.26 29.63
CA ILE A 146 9.54 27.12 29.11
C ILE A 146 8.63 26.30 28.20
N GLU A 147 8.85 26.38 26.87
CA GLU A 147 8.18 25.54 25.88
C GLU A 147 8.68 24.10 26.00
N GLN A 148 8.07 23.31 26.90
CA GLN A 148 8.21 21.86 26.85
C GLN A 148 7.00 21.27 26.13
N ILE A 149 7.25 20.83 24.90
CA ILE A 149 6.34 19.95 24.18
C ILE A 149 6.62 18.55 24.69
N GLU A 150 5.74 17.99 25.51
CA GLU A 150 5.77 16.57 25.84
C GLU A 150 4.90 15.83 24.84
N ASN A 151 5.54 14.95 24.05
CA ASN A 151 4.80 14.03 23.21
C ASN A 151 4.66 12.70 23.95
N ALA A 152 3.44 12.22 24.14
CA ALA A 152 3.17 10.92 24.76
C ALA A 152 2.26 10.10 23.85
N PHE A 153 2.41 8.78 23.86
CA PHE A 153 1.52 7.88 23.12
C PHE A 153 0.35 7.43 24.01
N GLN A 154 -0.87 7.37 23.47
CA GLN A 154 -2.03 6.86 24.22
C GLN A 154 -1.81 5.40 24.65
N GLY A 155 -2.00 5.10 25.93
CA GLY A 155 -1.96 3.74 26.45
C GLY A 155 -0.56 3.20 26.79
N ALA A 156 0.50 4.01 26.68
CA ALA A 156 1.76 3.69 27.34
C ALA A 156 1.50 3.67 28.85
N THR A 157 1.68 2.54 29.50
CA THR A 157 1.65 2.47 30.96
C THR A 157 2.70 3.46 31.45
N LEU A 158 2.31 4.47 32.24
CA LEU A 158 3.19 5.39 32.95
C LEU A 158 4.03 4.67 34.04
N GLY A 159 4.32 3.38 33.85
CA GLY A 159 5.15 2.59 34.72
C GLY A 159 6.60 2.94 34.49
N ARG A 160 7.03 4.13 34.94
CA ARG A 160 8.43 4.54 35.20
C ARG A 160 9.50 4.04 34.21
N SER A 161 9.13 3.77 32.96
CA SER A 161 10.09 3.52 31.88
C SER A 161 10.90 4.79 31.83
N ARG A 162 12.22 4.63 32.02
CA ARG A 162 13.15 5.73 32.29
C ARG A 162 12.69 6.94 31.48
N SER A 163 12.37 8.01 32.20
CA SER A 163 12.46 9.36 31.67
C SER A 163 13.92 9.54 31.23
N THR A 164 14.31 8.95 30.11
CA THR A 164 14.85 9.79 29.07
C THR A 164 13.70 10.74 28.79
N THR A 165 13.74 11.89 29.44
CA THR A 165 13.25 13.17 28.93
C THR A 165 13.89 13.38 27.55
N ALA A 166 13.56 12.51 26.61
CA ALA A 166 13.55 12.80 25.22
C ALA A 166 12.38 13.77 25.12
N THR A 167 12.67 15.05 25.39
CA THR A 167 11.73 16.14 25.17
C THR A 167 11.08 15.93 23.81
N GLY A 168 9.83 16.35 23.54
CA GLY A 168 9.19 16.11 22.23
C GLY A 168 10.01 16.61 21.02
N LYS A 169 11.00 17.48 21.28
CA LYS A 169 12.08 17.89 20.39
C LYS A 169 12.99 16.73 19.93
N ASP A 170 13.32 15.80 20.82
CA ASP A 170 14.15 14.62 20.57
C ASP A 170 13.42 13.59 19.72
N LEU A 171 12.12 13.36 19.89
CA LEU A 171 11.40 12.42 19.02
C LEU A 171 11.33 12.91 17.56
N LYS A 172 10.99 14.19 17.35
CA LYS A 172 10.98 14.81 16.01
C LYS A 172 12.39 14.83 15.42
N THR A 173 13.37 15.23 16.22
CA THR A 173 14.78 15.27 15.80
C THR A 173 15.32 13.87 15.49
N ASN A 174 14.99 12.86 16.28
CA ASN A 174 15.41 11.48 16.07
C ASN A 174 14.72 10.87 14.87
N LEU A 175 13.42 11.10 14.67
CA LEU A 175 12.70 10.64 13.49
C LEU A 175 13.31 11.23 12.22
N VAL A 176 13.55 12.55 12.21
CA VAL A 176 14.24 13.17 11.08
C VAL A 176 15.66 12.66 10.95
N ASN A 177 16.44 12.55 12.02
CA ASN A 177 17.82 12.10 11.95
C ASN A 177 17.92 10.62 11.52
N TRP A 178 16.93 9.79 11.83
CA TRP A 178 16.86 8.40 11.37
C TRP A 178 16.46 8.33 9.91
N ILE A 179 15.45 9.11 9.52
CA ILE A 179 14.97 9.17 8.13
C ILE A 179 16.02 9.81 7.21
N SER A 180 16.66 10.90 7.62
CA SER A 180 17.73 11.58 6.88
C SER A 180 19.09 10.90 7.02
N GLY A 181 19.14 9.79 7.76
CA GLY A 181 20.34 9.08 8.14
C GLY A 181 21.21 9.84 9.14
N GLN A 182 21.58 9.15 10.22
CA GLN A 182 23.01 9.15 10.54
C GLN A 182 23.67 8.70 9.24
N LYS A 183 24.57 9.54 8.70
CA LYS A 183 25.60 9.05 7.80
C LYS A 183 26.42 8.05 8.60
N THR A 184 25.95 6.83 8.79
CA THR A 184 26.84 5.72 9.04
C THR A 184 27.62 5.60 7.76
N GLU A 185 28.75 6.31 7.71
CA GLU A 185 29.91 5.81 6.99
C GLU A 185 30.12 4.40 7.53
N ASN A 186 29.46 3.42 6.92
CA ASN A 186 30.02 2.09 6.89
C ASN A 186 31.45 2.29 6.43
N GLN A 187 32.41 1.70 7.14
CA GLN A 187 33.84 1.88 6.87
C GLN A 187 34.21 1.55 5.40
N ASP A 188 33.29 0.90 4.67
CA ASP A 188 33.40 0.51 3.26
C ASP A 188 32.80 1.52 2.26
N GLY A 189 32.29 2.69 2.71
CA GLY A 189 31.82 3.76 1.83
C GLY A 189 30.55 3.45 1.02
N GLN A 190 29.90 2.31 1.27
CA GLN A 190 28.66 1.92 0.61
C GLN A 190 27.58 1.59 1.64
N SER A 191 26.67 2.53 1.85
CA SER A 191 25.22 2.29 1.80
C SER A 191 24.48 3.57 2.14
N LYS A 192 23.60 4.04 1.26
CA LYS A 192 22.54 4.97 1.65
C LYS A 192 21.35 4.11 2.08
N GLU A 193 20.88 4.26 3.31
CA GLU A 193 19.65 3.56 3.74
C GLU A 193 18.46 4.03 2.88
N ASN A 194 17.63 3.08 2.45
CA ASN A 194 16.46 3.31 1.61
C ASN A 194 15.26 3.85 2.42
N ILE A 195 14.32 4.57 1.80
CA ILE A 195 13.10 5.08 2.47
C ILE A 195 12.30 4.01 3.16
N THR A 196 12.14 2.86 2.51
CA THR A 196 11.38 1.75 3.08
C THR A 196 12.03 1.38 4.40
N ILE A 197 13.36 1.25 4.42
CA ILE A 197 14.16 0.97 5.63
C ILE A 197 13.98 2.07 6.67
N GLY A 198 14.08 3.35 6.28
CA GLY A 198 13.87 4.49 7.17
C GLY A 198 12.46 4.51 7.79
N ILE A 199 11.43 4.16 7.01
CA ILE A 199 10.04 4.03 7.47
C ILE A 199 9.88 2.81 8.37
N HIS A 200 10.44 1.65 8.02
CA HIS A 200 10.44 0.46 8.88
C HIS A 200 11.11 0.73 10.22
N ARG A 201 12.26 1.40 10.19
CA ARG A 201 12.98 1.81 11.39
C ARG A 201 12.16 2.79 12.20
N ALA A 202 11.59 3.81 11.57
CA ALA A 202 10.69 4.76 12.25
C ALA A 202 9.48 4.05 12.87
N LEU A 203 8.83 3.15 12.14
CA LEU A 203 7.74 2.31 12.63
C LEU A 203 8.17 1.55 13.88
N ARG A 204 9.23 0.74 13.78
CA ARG A 204 9.73 -0.10 14.87
C ARG A 204 10.13 0.74 16.09
N GLU A 205 11.01 1.70 15.88
CA GLU A 205 11.76 2.35 16.96
C GLU A 205 11.06 3.59 17.54
N ILE A 206 10.09 4.20 16.85
CA ILE A 206 9.28 5.30 17.40
C ILE A 206 7.89 4.84 17.79
N PHE A 207 7.21 4.12 16.90
CA PHE A 207 5.80 3.83 17.12
C PHE A 207 5.61 2.57 17.95
N PHE A 208 6.23 1.46 17.55
CA PHE A 208 6.01 0.17 18.19
C PHE A 208 6.81 0.02 19.50
N SER A 209 8.04 0.54 19.60
CA SER A 209 8.84 0.51 20.83
C SER A 209 8.25 1.33 21.98
N SER A 210 7.47 2.37 21.66
CA SER A 210 6.93 3.31 22.65
C SER A 210 5.90 2.67 23.60
N ASN A 211 5.34 1.53 23.22
CA ASN A 211 4.28 0.85 23.95
C ASN A 211 4.48 -0.66 23.87
N TYR A 212 4.54 -1.31 25.03
CA TYR A 212 4.69 -2.76 25.15
C TYR A 212 3.64 -3.56 24.36
N PHE A 213 2.39 -3.11 24.34
CA PHE A 213 1.32 -3.74 23.57
C PHE A 213 1.62 -3.72 22.06
N TYR A 214 2.03 -2.56 21.54
CA TYR A 214 2.32 -2.41 20.12
C TYR A 214 3.62 -3.13 19.72
N SER A 215 4.65 -3.12 20.57
CA SER A 215 5.86 -3.92 20.37
C SER A 215 5.56 -5.42 20.31
N LYS A 216 4.73 -5.92 21.23
CA LYS A 216 4.27 -7.32 21.20
C LYS A 216 3.50 -7.64 19.93
N ALA A 217 2.58 -6.78 19.51
CA ALA A 217 1.83 -6.97 18.28
C ALA A 217 2.74 -6.95 17.04
N PHE A 218 3.72 -6.05 17.01
CA PHE A 218 4.68 -5.93 15.92
C PHE A 218 5.47 -7.21 15.70
N ASN A 219 5.98 -7.81 16.79
CA ASN A 219 6.72 -9.06 16.76
C ASN A 219 5.81 -10.27 16.48
N ARG A 220 4.69 -10.39 17.20
CA ARG A 220 3.73 -11.49 17.05
C ARG A 220 3.17 -11.57 15.63
N LEU A 221 2.86 -10.43 15.03
CA LEU A 221 2.23 -10.40 13.71
C LEU A 221 3.26 -10.26 12.59
N ARG A 222 4.56 -10.21 12.93
CA ARG A 222 5.66 -9.97 11.98
C ARG A 222 5.36 -8.76 11.07
N LEU A 223 4.86 -7.67 11.65
CA LEU A 223 4.41 -6.52 10.85
C LEU A 223 5.52 -5.96 9.98
N ASN A 224 6.77 -6.03 10.43
CA ASN A 224 7.92 -5.65 9.62
C ASN A 224 8.01 -6.41 8.31
N ASP A 225 7.74 -7.71 8.33
CA ASP A 225 7.90 -8.60 7.18
C ASP A 225 6.69 -8.51 6.23
N GLN A 226 5.71 -7.66 6.58
CA GLN A 226 4.49 -7.45 5.81
C GLN A 226 4.51 -6.19 4.92
N PHE A 227 5.41 -5.25 5.20
CA PHE A 227 5.57 -4.05 4.38
C PHE A 227 6.64 -4.30 3.32
N ALA A 228 6.28 -4.03 2.08
CA ALA A 228 7.16 -4.07 0.93
C ALA A 228 7.33 -2.66 0.35
N GLY A 229 8.50 -2.41 -0.23
CA GLY A 229 8.82 -1.22 -0.97
C GLY A 229 10.07 -1.47 -1.81
N LEU A 230 10.34 -0.57 -2.77
CA LEU A 230 11.54 -0.71 -3.59
C LEU A 230 12.79 -0.49 -2.77
N PRO A 231 13.77 -1.41 -2.76
CA PRO A 231 15.11 -1.12 -2.27
C PRO A 231 15.71 0.06 -3.05
N ASP A 232 16.46 0.92 -2.38
CA ASP A 232 17.25 2.01 -2.97
C ASP A 232 16.52 2.98 -3.91
N ASP A 233 15.26 3.36 -3.61
CA ASP A 233 14.54 4.36 -4.42
C ASP A 233 15.25 5.73 -4.44
N LYS A 234 15.83 6.10 -5.59
CA LYS A 234 16.60 7.34 -5.75
C LYS A 234 15.74 8.57 -5.43
N SER A 235 14.47 8.56 -5.83
CA SER A 235 13.54 9.68 -5.59
C SER A 235 13.39 9.95 -4.09
N SER A 236 13.23 8.88 -3.30
CA SER A 236 13.11 8.99 -1.86
C SER A 236 14.42 9.35 -1.15
N ILE A 237 15.55 8.78 -1.57
CA ILE A 237 16.87 9.06 -1.01
C ILE A 237 17.21 10.54 -1.21
N ASN A 238 17.01 11.05 -2.42
CA ASN A 238 17.26 12.45 -2.75
C ASN A 238 16.38 13.40 -1.94
N LEU A 239 15.17 12.97 -1.54
CA LEU A 239 14.29 13.75 -0.67
C LEU A 239 14.87 13.91 0.74
N PHE A 240 15.30 12.81 1.34
CA PHE A 240 15.76 12.81 2.73
C PHE A 240 17.14 13.41 2.93
N ASP A 241 17.99 13.36 1.89
CA ASP A 241 19.32 14.00 1.90
C ASP A 241 19.26 15.54 2.03
N LEU A 242 18.07 16.14 1.94
CA LEU A 242 17.95 17.58 1.93
C LEU A 242 17.94 18.20 3.32
N LYS A 243 18.83 19.17 3.49
CA LYS A 243 18.89 20.06 4.65
C LYS A 243 17.54 20.75 4.96
N TYR A 244 16.70 20.93 3.95
CA TYR A 244 15.38 21.55 4.08
C TYR A 244 14.27 20.55 4.44
N PHE A 245 14.45 19.26 4.16
CA PHE A 245 13.45 18.24 4.49
C PHE A 245 13.14 18.24 5.98
N LYS A 246 14.19 18.30 6.82
CA LYS A 246 14.06 18.48 8.27
C LYS A 246 13.15 19.64 8.66
N LYS A 247 13.41 20.83 8.11
CA LYS A 247 12.63 22.04 8.42
C LYS A 247 11.19 21.94 7.94
N PHE A 248 11.00 21.40 6.74
CA PHE A 248 9.67 21.16 6.17
C PHE A 248 8.88 20.19 7.06
N TYR A 249 9.51 19.10 7.47
CA TYR A 249 8.92 18.09 8.34
C TYR A 249 8.57 18.66 9.71
N ASP A 250 9.50 19.36 10.36
CA ASP A 250 9.28 20.03 11.64
C ASP A 250 8.10 21.00 11.56
N ALA A 251 8.02 21.80 10.49
CA ALA A 251 6.93 22.73 10.26
C ALA A 251 5.59 22.02 10.00
N THR A 252 5.61 20.90 9.30
CA THR A 252 4.39 20.15 8.97
C THR A 252 3.86 19.41 10.20
N LEU A 253 4.73 18.74 10.95
CA LEU A 253 4.36 18.14 12.24
C LEU A 253 3.92 19.17 13.28
N ALA A 254 4.50 20.38 13.27
CA ALA A 254 4.05 21.46 14.17
C ALA A 254 2.64 21.97 13.83
N ARG A 255 2.17 21.78 12.58
CA ARG A 255 0.81 22.12 12.15
C ARG A 255 -0.19 21.02 12.39
N GLN A 256 0.25 19.76 12.44
CA GLN A 256 -0.64 18.67 12.81
C GLN A 256 -1.07 18.85 14.27
N GLY A 257 -2.36 18.68 14.53
CA GLY A 257 -2.96 18.97 15.83
C GLY A 257 -2.39 18.12 16.97
N ALA A 258 -2.89 18.33 18.19
CA ALA A 258 -2.42 17.64 19.38
C ALA A 258 -2.63 16.11 19.36
N LEU A 259 -3.33 15.55 18.37
CA LEU A 259 -3.66 14.13 18.24
C LEU A 259 -3.46 13.72 16.79
N VAL A 260 -2.41 12.94 16.52
CA VAL A 260 -2.06 12.48 15.17
C VAL A 260 -1.80 10.99 15.22
N SER A 261 -2.38 10.22 14.30
CA SER A 261 -2.08 8.79 14.20
C SER A 261 -0.71 8.56 13.56
N ALA A 262 -0.09 7.39 13.81
CA ALA A 262 1.14 7.01 13.12
C ALA A 262 0.96 7.01 11.61
N ARG A 263 -0.20 6.57 11.12
CA ARG A 263 -0.54 6.64 9.70
C ARG A 263 -0.57 8.08 9.19
N ASP A 264 -1.21 9.01 9.90
CA ASP A 264 -1.25 10.43 9.49
C ASP A 264 0.15 11.04 9.42
N VAL A 265 1.05 10.67 10.35
CA VAL A 265 2.46 11.09 10.32
C VAL A 265 3.15 10.53 9.08
N LEU A 266 2.96 9.23 8.77
CA LEU A 266 3.54 8.60 7.59
C LEU A 266 3.00 9.17 6.29
N THR A 267 1.68 9.31 6.15
CA THR A 267 1.03 9.92 4.99
C THR A 267 1.55 11.33 4.77
N THR A 268 1.79 12.07 5.84
CA THR A 268 2.34 13.44 5.77
C THR A 268 3.83 13.44 5.40
N LEU A 269 4.59 12.45 5.85
CA LEU A 269 5.99 12.24 5.45
C LEU A 269 6.11 11.87 3.97
N MET A 270 5.17 11.06 3.47
CA MET A 270 5.15 10.52 2.11
C MET A 270 4.49 11.45 1.10
N ALA A 271 3.58 12.33 1.51
CA ALA A 271 2.88 13.25 0.62
C ALA A 271 3.80 14.11 -0.28
N PRO A 272 4.97 14.62 0.18
CA PRO A 272 5.88 15.40 -0.67
C PRO A 272 6.49 14.62 -1.83
N ILE A 273 6.68 13.31 -1.69
CA ILE A 273 7.15 12.40 -2.76
C ILE A 273 6.01 11.71 -3.49
N MET A 274 4.77 12.07 -3.15
CA MET A 274 3.57 11.42 -3.69
C MET A 274 3.54 9.92 -3.40
N TYR A 275 4.06 9.50 -2.25
CA TYR A 275 3.97 8.11 -1.84
C TYR A 275 2.68 7.85 -1.08
N ASN A 276 2.20 6.61 -1.17
CA ASN A 276 1.05 6.12 -0.46
C ASN A 276 1.27 4.67 -0.01
N ILE A 277 0.51 4.25 1.01
CA ILE A 277 0.45 2.87 1.47
C ILE A 277 -0.75 2.20 0.84
N THR A 278 -0.59 1.00 0.29
CA THR A 278 -1.71 0.24 -0.27
C THR A 278 -1.67 -1.21 0.21
N ALA A 279 -2.82 -1.73 0.64
CA ALA A 279 -2.99 -3.14 0.96
C ALA A 279 -3.20 -3.96 -0.32
N ILE A 280 -2.43 -5.04 -0.47
CA ILE A 280 -2.54 -5.98 -1.59
C ILE A 280 -3.56 -7.08 -1.25
N PRO A 281 -4.63 -7.25 -2.04
CA PRO A 281 -5.47 -8.43 -1.95
C PRO A 281 -4.64 -9.65 -2.30
N SER A 282 -4.80 -10.77 -1.59
CA SER A 282 -4.05 -12.00 -1.89
C SER A 282 -2.52 -11.78 -2.08
N PRO A 283 -1.79 -11.41 -1.01
CA PRO A 283 -0.40 -11.00 -1.13
C PRO A 283 0.53 -12.12 -1.61
N TYR A 284 1.60 -11.72 -2.31
CA TYR A 284 2.69 -12.60 -2.70
C TYR A 284 3.61 -12.84 -1.50
N LEU A 285 3.95 -14.11 -1.24
CA LEU A 285 5.01 -14.45 -0.30
C LEU A 285 6.30 -14.59 -1.09
N ASN A 286 7.20 -13.61 -0.93
CA ASN A 286 8.53 -13.68 -1.49
C ASN A 286 9.43 -14.52 -0.58
N THR A 287 9.77 -15.73 -1.04
CA THR A 287 10.67 -16.64 -0.33
C THR A 287 12.15 -16.38 -0.64
N ASP A 288 12.45 -15.64 -1.72
CA ASP A 288 13.78 -15.63 -2.31
C ASP A 288 14.78 -14.76 -1.53
N GLY A 289 14.34 -14.04 -0.49
CA GLY A 289 15.19 -13.48 0.56
C GLY A 289 16.27 -12.48 0.13
N ASP A 290 16.39 -12.17 -1.16
CA ASP A 290 17.35 -11.22 -1.73
C ASP A 290 16.85 -9.76 -1.59
N SER A 291 15.66 -9.58 -1.02
CA SER A 291 15.28 -8.30 -0.42
C SER A 291 16.29 -8.02 0.68
N THR A 292 17.20 -7.09 0.41
CA THR A 292 18.16 -6.53 1.35
C THR A 292 17.57 -6.51 2.76
N ARG A 293 17.93 -7.50 3.57
CA ARG A 293 17.62 -7.48 5.00
C ARG A 293 18.10 -6.12 5.47
N VAL A 294 17.22 -5.38 6.12
CA VAL A 294 17.64 -4.26 6.97
C VAL A 294 18.57 -4.90 7.98
N TYR A 295 19.86 -4.79 7.70
CA TYR A 295 20.92 -5.40 8.48
C TYR A 295 20.71 -5.03 9.94
N ASN A 296 20.94 -6.03 10.79
CA ASN A 296 21.23 -5.82 12.20
C ASN A 296 22.23 -4.67 12.32
N THR A 297 21.73 -3.52 12.76
CA THR A 297 22.58 -2.47 13.31
C THR A 297 23.25 -3.08 14.55
N ASP A 298 24.51 -3.46 14.40
CA ASP A 298 25.49 -3.72 15.44
C ASP A 298 25.36 -5.04 16.24
N GLY A 299 25.30 -6.16 15.52
CA GLY A 299 25.31 -7.54 16.03
C GLY A 299 26.63 -8.06 16.62
N SER A 300 27.28 -7.34 17.55
CA SER A 300 28.47 -7.88 18.23
C SER A 300 28.22 -8.58 19.58
N SER A 301 26.99 -8.59 20.12
CA SER A 301 26.76 -9.23 21.43
C SER A 301 25.49 -10.07 21.62
N LEU A 302 24.47 -10.01 20.76
CA LEU A 302 23.22 -10.77 20.96
C LEU A 302 22.94 -11.88 19.92
N GLU A 303 23.63 -11.92 18.79
CA GLU A 303 23.23 -12.78 17.64
C GLU A 303 23.73 -14.23 17.69
N SER A 304 24.59 -14.61 18.64
CA SER A 304 25.15 -15.97 18.61
C SER A 304 24.30 -17.05 19.30
N LYS A 305 23.14 -16.73 19.89
CA LYS A 305 22.47 -17.68 20.80
C LYS A 305 20.98 -17.92 20.66
N ILE A 306 20.22 -17.21 19.83
CA ILE A 306 18.76 -17.41 19.81
C ILE A 306 18.28 -17.57 18.36
N CYS A 307 17.64 -18.72 18.12
CA CYS A 307 17.06 -19.24 16.88
C CYS A 307 18.04 -19.82 15.84
N GLU A 308 18.03 -21.16 15.73
CA GLU A 308 18.32 -21.83 14.46
C GLU A 308 17.57 -21.08 13.35
N LYS A 309 18.25 -20.75 12.25
CA LYS A 309 17.66 -20.03 11.11
C LYS A 309 16.36 -20.71 10.69
N SER A 310 15.23 -20.14 11.09
CA SER A 310 13.92 -20.68 10.69
C SER A 310 13.84 -20.67 9.17
N ALA A 311 13.11 -21.62 8.56
CA ALA A 311 12.98 -21.71 7.10
C ALA A 311 12.38 -20.43 6.45
N PHE A 312 11.82 -19.53 7.26
CA PHE A 312 11.20 -18.27 6.84
C PHE A 312 11.99 -17.04 7.28
N ASP A 313 13.22 -17.22 7.74
CA ASP A 313 14.12 -16.12 8.07
C ASP A 313 14.47 -15.37 6.77
N GLY A 314 13.89 -14.17 6.60
CA GLY A 314 14.00 -13.36 5.38
C GLY A 314 12.84 -13.49 4.38
N ALA A 315 11.83 -14.33 4.64
CA ALA A 315 10.62 -14.35 3.82
C ALA A 315 9.76 -13.10 4.10
N MET A 316 9.29 -12.44 3.04
CA MET A 316 8.43 -11.26 3.13
C MET A 316 7.06 -11.55 2.55
N LEU A 317 6.01 -11.24 3.30
CA LEU A 317 4.64 -11.30 2.81
C LEU A 317 4.25 -9.90 2.35
N ASN A 318 4.18 -9.64 1.05
CA ASN A 318 3.95 -8.29 0.53
C ASN A 318 2.48 -7.84 0.70
N GLN A 319 2.01 -7.70 1.93
CA GLN A 319 0.63 -7.34 2.27
C GLN A 319 0.41 -5.83 2.14
N PHE A 320 1.39 -5.03 2.55
CA PHE A 320 1.31 -3.57 2.48
C PHE A 320 2.45 -3.06 1.61
N VAL A 321 2.15 -2.18 0.67
CA VAL A 321 3.16 -1.62 -0.23
C VAL A 321 3.28 -0.14 -0.04
N LEU A 322 4.51 0.33 0.14
CA LEU A 322 4.90 1.72 0.05
C LEU A 322 5.29 2.02 -1.40
N LYS A 323 4.49 2.84 -2.08
CA LYS A 323 4.67 3.14 -3.50
C LYS A 323 4.45 4.61 -3.83
N PRO A 324 5.03 5.13 -4.91
CA PRO A 324 4.61 6.41 -5.47
C PRO A 324 3.18 6.34 -6.05
N ASP A 325 2.61 7.51 -6.32
CA ASP A 325 1.38 7.67 -7.08
C ASP A 325 1.61 7.19 -8.52
N SER A 326 1.06 6.02 -8.84
CA SER A 326 1.29 5.31 -10.10
C SER A 326 0.22 5.57 -11.16
N TRP A 327 -0.37 6.78 -11.20
CA TRP A 327 -1.55 7.07 -12.04
C TRP A 327 -1.28 6.93 -13.54
N PHE A 328 -0.04 7.17 -13.94
CA PHE A 328 0.41 7.18 -15.33
C PHE A 328 1.44 6.10 -15.64
N PHE A 329 1.67 5.17 -14.70
CA PHE A 329 2.59 4.06 -14.94
C PHE A 329 1.99 3.02 -15.87
N ALA A 330 2.83 2.20 -16.48
CA ALA A 330 2.37 1.03 -17.21
C ALA A 330 1.60 0.10 -16.25
N PRO A 331 0.39 -0.36 -16.58
CA PRO A 331 -0.38 -1.26 -15.72
C PRO A 331 0.36 -2.58 -15.46
N PRO A 332 0.32 -3.12 -14.22
CA PRO A 332 0.76 -4.49 -13.98
C PRO A 332 -0.17 -5.44 -14.74
N SER A 333 0.39 -6.54 -15.24
CA SER A 333 -0.35 -7.56 -16.00
C SER A 333 -1.56 -8.13 -15.26
N CYS A 334 -1.47 -8.24 -13.93
CA CYS A 334 -2.58 -8.68 -13.09
C CYS A 334 -3.78 -7.72 -13.05
N ASN A 335 -3.62 -6.47 -13.50
CA ASN A 335 -4.67 -5.45 -13.58
C ASN A 335 -5.25 -5.28 -14.99
N VAL A 336 -5.09 -6.28 -15.86
CA VAL A 336 -5.79 -6.32 -17.16
C VAL A 336 -7.15 -6.98 -16.99
N ILE A 337 -8.20 -6.31 -17.45
CA ILE A 337 -9.58 -6.78 -17.40
C ILE A 337 -10.06 -7.02 -18.83
N PHE A 338 -10.26 -8.29 -19.18
CA PHE A 338 -10.73 -8.71 -20.50
C PHE A 338 -12.27 -8.64 -20.63
N PRO A 339 -12.81 -8.50 -21.85
CA PRO A 339 -14.24 -8.35 -22.10
C PRO A 339 -15.14 -9.42 -21.47
N HIS A 340 -14.71 -10.68 -21.46
CA HIS A 340 -15.50 -11.79 -20.91
C HIS A 340 -15.47 -11.86 -19.38
N MET A 341 -14.56 -11.14 -18.71
CA MET A 341 -14.42 -11.20 -17.25
C MET A 341 -15.49 -10.37 -16.56
N TYR A 342 -15.88 -9.23 -17.15
CA TYR A 342 -16.82 -8.30 -16.55
C TYR A 342 -18.23 -8.40 -17.14
N SER A 343 -19.23 -8.17 -16.30
CA SER A 343 -20.64 -8.10 -16.70
C SER A 343 -21.11 -6.67 -16.92
N ASP A 344 -20.52 -5.72 -16.19
CA ASP A 344 -20.90 -4.30 -16.25
C ASP A 344 -19.66 -3.42 -16.08
N PHE A 345 -19.57 -2.39 -16.91
CA PHE A 345 -18.55 -1.36 -16.81
C PHE A 345 -19.19 0.01 -17.03
N ARG A 346 -19.04 0.90 -16.05
CA ARG A 346 -19.60 2.25 -16.07
C ARG A 346 -18.49 3.26 -15.96
N ILE A 347 -18.61 4.34 -16.72
CA ILE A 347 -17.75 5.51 -16.63
C ILE A 347 -18.62 6.72 -16.29
N GLY A 348 -18.25 7.44 -15.25
CA GLY A 348 -18.77 8.75 -14.91
C GLY A 348 -17.75 9.83 -15.28
N ARG A 349 -18.20 10.84 -16.02
CA ARG A 349 -17.38 11.99 -16.42
C ARG A 349 -18.14 13.28 -16.12
N ASP A 350 -17.52 14.17 -15.35
CA ASP A 350 -18.05 15.50 -15.03
C ASP A 350 -17.13 16.58 -15.61
N TYR A 351 -17.54 17.15 -16.75
CA TYR A 351 -16.77 18.19 -17.44
C TYR A 351 -16.59 19.47 -16.62
N LEU A 352 -17.46 19.76 -15.64
CA LEU A 352 -17.33 20.94 -14.79
C LEU A 352 -16.30 20.75 -13.65
N GLN A 353 -15.82 19.53 -13.44
CA GLN A 353 -14.77 19.21 -12.49
C GLN A 353 -13.42 18.92 -13.16
N GLU A 354 -13.39 18.71 -14.49
CA GLU A 354 -12.15 18.47 -15.22
C GLU A 354 -11.30 19.74 -15.27
N THR A 355 -10.17 19.73 -14.56
CA THR A 355 -9.17 20.80 -14.64
C THR A 355 -8.69 20.96 -16.08
N THR A 356 -8.77 22.19 -16.59
CA THR A 356 -8.29 22.54 -17.93
C THR A 356 -7.10 23.49 -17.88
N ARG A 357 -6.88 24.16 -16.74
CA ARG A 357 -5.70 24.99 -16.47
C ARG A 357 -5.19 24.68 -15.07
N PHE A 358 -3.89 24.48 -14.91
CA PHE A 358 -3.29 24.29 -13.61
C PHE A 358 -2.19 25.32 -13.35
N ILE A 359 -2.19 25.89 -12.15
CA ILE A 359 -1.20 26.87 -11.73
C ILE A 359 -0.46 26.30 -10.53
N LEU A 360 0.80 25.94 -10.72
CA LEU A 360 1.68 25.57 -9.63
C LEU A 360 2.34 26.82 -9.05
N ARG A 361 2.19 26.99 -7.74
CA ARG A 361 2.91 28.00 -6.96
C ARG A 361 3.98 27.31 -6.13
N THR A 362 5.22 27.76 -6.24
CA THR A 362 6.22 27.49 -5.21
C THR A 362 6.21 28.64 -4.21
N ASP A 363 6.08 28.39 -2.90
CA ASP A 363 6.55 29.42 -1.98
C ASP A 363 8.04 29.26 -1.78
N ASP A 364 8.71 30.39 -1.92
CA ASP A 364 9.92 30.60 -1.18
C ASP A 364 9.50 30.79 0.29
N LEU A 365 9.56 29.72 1.08
CA LEU A 365 9.65 29.80 2.54
C LEU A 365 10.98 30.48 2.90
N VAL A 366 11.13 31.76 2.54
CA VAL A 366 12.14 32.64 3.11
C VAL A 366 11.64 32.97 4.52
N GLN A 367 11.73 31.98 5.40
CA GLN A 367 11.89 32.17 6.84
C GLN A 367 13.35 32.57 7.14
N GLY A 368 13.88 33.51 6.34
CA GLY A 368 14.99 34.32 6.82
C GLY A 368 14.39 35.29 7.82
N THR A 369 14.96 35.33 9.02
CA THR A 369 14.69 36.29 10.10
C THR A 369 14.45 37.73 9.63
N ALA A 370 15.00 38.12 8.47
CA ALA A 370 14.74 39.39 7.80
C ALA A 370 13.26 39.71 7.52
N TYR A 371 12.39 38.73 7.23
CA TYR A 371 10.96 39.03 7.01
C TYR A 371 10.23 39.33 8.33
N GLN A 372 10.61 38.65 9.42
CA GLN A 372 10.10 38.96 10.77
C GLN A 372 10.57 40.35 11.23
N GLU A 373 11.84 40.70 10.99
CA GLU A 373 12.35 42.05 11.25
C GLU A 373 11.67 43.12 10.38
N LEU A 374 11.37 42.82 9.11
CA LEU A 374 10.63 43.73 8.23
C LEU A 374 9.17 43.92 8.67
N THR A 375 8.45 42.85 9.06
CA THR A 375 7.07 42.99 9.56
C THR A 375 7.00 43.65 10.93
N TRP A 376 7.97 43.41 11.82
CA TRP A 376 8.02 44.06 13.13
C TRP A 376 8.30 45.56 12.98
N ASN A 377 9.23 45.94 12.10
CA ASN A 377 9.52 47.35 11.81
C ASN A 377 8.38 48.07 11.06
N TYR A 378 7.57 47.35 10.27
CA TYR A 378 6.41 47.95 9.58
C TYR A 378 5.24 48.27 10.52
N PHE A 379 5.06 47.48 11.60
CA PHE A 379 4.05 47.76 12.63
C PHE A 379 4.55 48.68 13.75
N ALA A 380 5.88 48.79 13.97
CA ALA A 380 6.46 49.60 15.04
C ALA A 380 6.52 51.13 14.75
N GLY A 381 6.03 51.61 13.61
CA GLY A 381 5.75 53.03 13.37
C GLY A 381 6.95 53.99 13.39
N GLN A 382 8.17 53.51 13.51
CA GLN A 382 9.38 54.32 13.53
C GLN A 382 10.22 54.06 12.29
N PHE A 383 9.95 54.71 11.15
CA PHE A 383 10.99 55.09 10.17
C PHE A 383 10.40 56.03 9.10
N PHE A 384 10.55 57.35 9.31
CA PHE A 384 10.32 58.40 8.31
C PHE A 384 11.58 58.66 7.43
N GLY A 385 12.37 57.63 7.13
CA GLY A 385 13.60 57.77 6.36
C GLY A 385 13.69 56.75 5.24
N ASN A 386 13.55 57.20 3.99
CA ASN A 386 13.91 56.56 2.72
C ASN A 386 14.29 55.07 2.81
N VAL A 387 13.32 54.20 3.10
CA VAL A 387 13.48 52.78 2.84
C VAL A 387 13.44 52.66 1.32
N ALA A 388 14.62 52.51 0.71
CA ALA A 388 14.76 52.16 -0.68
C ALA A 388 13.75 51.04 -0.96
N TYR A 389 12.85 51.26 -1.92
CA TYR A 389 11.93 50.23 -2.40
C TYR A 389 12.76 48.99 -2.73
N VAL A 390 12.85 48.06 -1.77
CA VAL A 390 13.34 46.72 -2.04
C VAL A 390 12.25 46.17 -2.92
N LYS A 391 12.42 46.33 -4.24
CA LYS A 391 11.52 45.74 -5.24
C LYS A 391 11.30 44.32 -4.75
N PRO A 392 10.06 43.92 -4.41
CA PRO A 392 9.80 42.58 -3.94
C PRO A 392 10.47 41.66 -4.95
N ARG A 393 11.55 40.97 -4.52
CA ARG A 393 12.33 40.11 -5.40
C ARG A 393 11.30 39.22 -6.07
N ARG A 394 11.20 39.38 -7.39
CA ARG A 394 10.02 39.03 -8.21
C ARG A 394 9.43 37.73 -7.70
N MET A 395 8.14 37.80 -7.37
CA MET A 395 7.37 36.65 -6.93
C MET A 395 7.68 35.44 -7.82
N LYS A 396 8.04 34.35 -7.15
CA LYS A 396 7.52 32.98 -7.32
C LYS A 396 7.53 32.46 -8.75
N ASP A 397 8.28 31.39 -9.01
CA ASP A 397 8.04 30.56 -10.19
C ASP A 397 6.55 30.17 -10.17
N ARG A 398 5.79 30.76 -11.09
CA ARG A 398 4.43 30.37 -11.40
C ARG A 398 4.54 29.56 -12.67
N LEU A 399 4.28 28.28 -12.53
CA LEU A 399 4.28 27.37 -13.66
C LEU A 399 2.83 27.09 -13.99
N TYR A 400 2.58 27.03 -15.28
CA TYR A 400 1.26 26.87 -15.85
C TYR A 400 1.28 25.62 -16.70
N ALA A 401 0.23 24.82 -16.58
CA ALA A 401 -0.03 23.69 -17.47
C ALA A 401 -1.44 23.84 -18.05
N PRO A 402 -1.60 23.82 -19.38
CA PRO A 402 -0.53 23.91 -20.39
C PRO A 402 0.27 25.23 -20.30
N ASP A 403 1.49 25.25 -20.87
CA ASP A 403 2.41 26.39 -20.75
C ASP A 403 1.82 27.70 -21.30
N ILE A 404 1.98 28.79 -20.55
CA ILE A 404 1.48 30.13 -20.93
C ILE A 404 2.33 30.75 -22.03
N GLU A 405 3.59 30.37 -22.22
CA GLU A 405 4.40 30.98 -23.29
C GLU A 405 3.78 30.72 -24.68
N GLU A 406 3.22 29.52 -24.93
CA GLU A 406 2.41 29.25 -26.13
C GLU A 406 1.14 30.11 -26.18
N PHE A 407 0.46 30.26 -25.04
CA PHE A 407 -0.74 31.08 -24.92
C PHE A 407 -0.44 32.57 -25.23
N ALA A 408 0.70 33.08 -24.76
CA ALA A 408 1.12 34.46 -24.95
C ALA A 408 1.54 34.74 -26.40
N VAL A 409 2.19 33.78 -27.07
CA VAL A 409 2.47 33.87 -28.52
C VAL A 409 1.16 33.94 -29.32
N LEU A 410 0.16 33.13 -28.96
CA LEU A 410 -1.14 33.13 -29.64
C LEU A 410 -1.96 34.40 -29.40
N MET A 411 -1.85 35.01 -28.22
CA MET A 411 -2.59 36.24 -27.87
C MET A 411 -1.86 37.53 -28.27
N GLY A 412 -0.53 37.47 -28.42
CA GLY A 412 0.33 38.62 -28.73
C GLY A 412 0.65 38.79 -30.22
N GLY A 413 0.50 37.74 -31.02
CA GLY A 413 0.64 37.80 -32.48
C GLY A 413 -0.65 38.32 -33.12
N GLY A 414 -0.63 39.55 -33.62
CA GLY A 414 -1.77 40.16 -34.33
C GLY A 414 -2.10 39.44 -35.64
N SER A 415 -2.70 38.26 -35.56
CA SER A 415 -3.11 37.40 -36.69
C SER A 415 -4.14 38.06 -37.61
N GLY A 416 -4.66 39.25 -37.26
CA GLY A 416 -5.68 39.98 -38.01
C GLY A 416 -7.06 39.31 -38.00
N GLN A 417 -7.19 38.09 -37.45
CA GLN A 417 -8.45 37.34 -37.40
C GLN A 417 -9.35 37.72 -36.20
N GLY A 418 -8.85 38.57 -35.31
CA GLY A 418 -9.59 39.10 -34.17
C GLY A 418 -9.55 38.14 -32.97
N TYR A 419 -9.50 38.75 -31.78
CA TYR A 419 -9.35 38.09 -30.48
C TYR A 419 -10.24 36.84 -30.26
N GLN A 420 -11.45 36.83 -30.80
CA GLN A 420 -12.38 35.70 -30.65
C GLN A 420 -11.98 34.47 -31.49
N ALA A 421 -11.40 34.66 -32.67
CA ALA A 421 -10.92 33.56 -33.50
C ALA A 421 -9.70 32.90 -32.82
N ASP A 422 -8.77 33.72 -32.34
CA ASP A 422 -7.59 33.25 -31.61
C ASP A 422 -7.98 32.54 -30.30
N LEU A 423 -8.97 33.06 -29.57
CA LEU A 423 -9.48 32.42 -28.35
C LEU A 423 -10.16 31.07 -28.63
N ASN A 424 -10.95 30.95 -29.69
CA ASN A 424 -11.62 29.69 -30.06
C ASN A 424 -10.61 28.60 -30.51
N GLN A 425 -9.44 29.01 -30.97
CA GLN A 425 -8.32 28.12 -31.28
C GLN A 425 -7.51 27.69 -30.05
N LEU A 426 -7.67 28.39 -28.92
CA LEU A 426 -6.99 28.15 -27.64
C LEU A 426 -7.82 27.34 -26.65
N LEU A 427 -9.15 27.38 -26.78
CA LEU A 427 -10.05 26.60 -25.93
C LEU A 427 -10.08 25.15 -26.40
N MET A 428 -9.90 24.23 -25.45
CA MET A 428 -10.18 22.81 -25.70
C MET A 428 -11.64 22.64 -26.12
N ASN A 429 -11.94 21.54 -26.84
CA ASN A 429 -13.28 21.31 -27.40
C ASN A 429 -14.41 21.45 -26.36
N HIS A 430 -14.23 20.96 -25.14
CA HIS A 430 -15.22 21.10 -24.07
C HIS A 430 -15.20 22.47 -23.37
N GLU A 431 -14.05 23.14 -23.29
CA GLU A 431 -13.93 24.51 -22.76
C GLU A 431 -14.74 25.52 -23.56
N ARG A 432 -15.02 25.25 -24.84
CA ARG A 432 -15.95 26.05 -25.65
C ARG A 432 -17.35 26.14 -25.04
N PHE A 433 -17.74 25.14 -24.25
CA PHE A 433 -19.04 25.05 -23.62
C PHE A 433 -18.98 25.31 -22.10
N THR A 434 -17.92 24.85 -21.42
CA THR A 434 -17.78 24.99 -19.96
C THR A 434 -17.03 26.24 -19.52
N GLY A 435 -16.26 26.85 -20.44
CA GLY A 435 -15.20 27.79 -20.09
C GLY A 435 -13.97 27.07 -19.48
N PRO A 436 -12.88 27.83 -19.24
CA PRO A 436 -11.68 27.30 -18.60
C PRO A 436 -11.91 27.04 -17.11
N ILE A 437 -11.46 25.89 -16.64
CA ILE A 437 -11.57 25.43 -15.26
C ILE A 437 -10.18 25.36 -14.67
N SER A 438 -9.85 26.37 -13.85
CA SER A 438 -8.53 26.50 -13.26
C SER A 438 -8.41 25.81 -11.91
N SER A 439 -7.33 25.07 -11.69
CA SER A 439 -6.96 24.54 -10.38
C SER A 439 -5.60 25.09 -9.95
N PHE A 440 -5.42 25.23 -8.63
CA PHE A 440 -4.22 25.79 -8.05
C PHE A 440 -3.52 24.72 -7.22
N GLY A 441 -2.26 24.46 -7.55
CA GLY A 441 -1.40 23.59 -6.81
C GLY A 441 -0.33 24.35 -6.06
N TYR A 442 0.23 23.68 -5.08
CA TYR A 442 1.32 24.21 -4.29
C TYR A 442 2.45 23.19 -4.22
N ALA A 443 3.57 23.50 -4.87
CA ALA A 443 4.81 22.76 -4.70
C ALA A 443 5.52 23.39 -3.51
N GLY A 444 5.32 22.84 -2.31
CA GLY A 444 5.88 23.37 -1.06
C GLY A 444 7.40 23.37 -1.02
N ALA A 445 8.00 22.50 -0.22
CA ALA A 445 9.45 22.31 -0.30
C ALA A 445 9.90 21.72 -1.66
N LEU A 446 8.93 21.31 -2.51
CA LEU A 446 9.10 20.80 -3.87
C LEU A 446 10.05 21.59 -4.78
N GLY A 447 9.97 22.92 -4.76
CA GLY A 447 10.90 23.73 -5.54
C GLY A 447 12.35 23.72 -5.05
N GLN A 448 12.63 23.26 -3.84
CA GLN A 448 13.97 23.30 -3.25
C GLN A 448 14.76 22.00 -3.47
N TYR A 449 14.14 20.92 -3.96
CA TYR A 449 14.77 19.61 -4.17
C TYR A 449 15.84 19.62 -5.27
N VAL A 450 15.72 20.53 -6.21
CA VAL A 450 16.42 20.44 -7.49
C VAL A 450 17.49 21.52 -7.58
N SER A 451 18.61 21.20 -8.21
CA SER A 451 19.65 22.18 -8.47
C SER A 451 19.04 23.43 -9.11
N LYS A 452 19.57 24.62 -8.81
CA LYS A 452 19.03 25.88 -9.36
C LYS A 452 18.91 25.85 -10.89
N LYS A 453 19.74 25.06 -11.58
CA LYS A 453 19.72 24.91 -13.04
C LYS A 453 18.60 23.97 -13.52
N SER A 454 18.34 22.86 -12.83
CA SER A 454 17.29 21.90 -13.21
C SER A 454 15.91 22.20 -12.59
N ARG A 455 15.83 23.10 -11.60
CA ARG A 455 14.61 23.39 -10.82
C ARG A 455 13.39 23.76 -11.67
N ARG A 456 13.53 24.74 -12.58
CA ARG A 456 12.40 25.17 -13.41
C ARG A 456 11.90 24.01 -14.29
N LYS A 457 12.83 23.19 -14.79
CA LYS A 457 12.53 22.03 -15.60
C LYS A 457 11.71 21.02 -14.80
N TYR A 458 12.26 20.52 -13.70
CA TYR A 458 11.58 19.58 -12.80
C TYR A 458 10.20 20.08 -12.36
N LEU A 459 10.10 21.34 -11.93
CA LEU A 459 8.82 21.90 -11.52
C LEU A 459 7.83 21.99 -12.68
N GLY A 460 8.29 22.20 -13.92
CA GLY A 460 7.47 22.10 -15.12
C GLY A 460 6.85 20.71 -15.25
N PHE A 461 7.66 19.64 -15.16
CA PHE A 461 7.15 18.26 -15.20
C PHE A 461 6.19 17.95 -14.05
N PHE A 462 6.51 18.41 -12.84
CA PHE A 462 5.61 18.25 -11.71
C PHE A 462 4.29 19.01 -11.94
N THR A 463 4.34 20.19 -12.56
CA THR A 463 3.15 20.97 -12.93
C THR A 463 2.29 20.20 -13.94
N ASP A 464 2.90 19.63 -14.97
CA ASP A 464 2.24 18.81 -15.98
C ASP A 464 1.63 17.55 -15.35
N TYR A 465 2.39 16.81 -14.54
CA TYR A 465 1.90 15.64 -13.82
C TYR A 465 0.66 15.97 -12.98
N MET A 466 0.75 17.05 -12.16
CA MET A 466 -0.36 17.46 -11.31
C MET A 466 -1.56 17.93 -12.13
N PHE A 467 -1.33 18.63 -13.26
CA PHE A 467 -2.38 19.01 -14.19
C PHE A 467 -3.17 17.79 -14.66
N TRP A 468 -2.49 16.77 -15.17
CA TRP A 468 -3.16 15.54 -15.65
C TRP A 468 -3.83 14.78 -14.53
N LYS A 469 -3.20 14.72 -13.34
CA LYS A 469 -3.80 14.10 -12.16
C LYS A 469 -5.12 14.77 -11.81
N TYR A 470 -5.15 16.09 -11.65
CA TYR A 470 -6.37 16.82 -11.32
C TYR A 470 -7.41 16.78 -12.43
N ARG A 471 -6.99 16.85 -13.70
CA ARG A 471 -7.87 16.74 -14.86
C ARG A 471 -8.64 15.43 -14.86
N PHE A 472 -7.93 14.32 -14.68
CA PHE A 472 -8.53 13.00 -14.75
C PHE A 472 -9.16 12.54 -13.43
N GLN A 473 -8.81 13.13 -12.29
CA GLN A 473 -9.37 12.77 -11.00
C GLN A 473 -10.92 12.80 -10.96
N GLY A 474 -11.56 13.69 -11.72
CA GLY A 474 -13.02 13.76 -11.84
C GLY A 474 -13.67 12.64 -12.67
N ARG A 475 -12.88 11.76 -13.30
CA ARG A 475 -13.36 10.63 -14.10
C ARG A 475 -13.40 9.36 -13.25
N GLY A 476 -14.60 8.93 -12.89
CA GLY A 476 -14.81 7.69 -12.14
C GLY A 476 -15.13 6.51 -13.06
N GLY A 477 -14.70 5.31 -12.68
CA GLY A 477 -15.18 4.08 -13.31
C GLY A 477 -15.49 3.01 -12.28
N GLN A 478 -16.44 2.15 -12.63
CA GLN A 478 -16.81 0.99 -11.82
C GLN A 478 -16.94 -0.23 -12.73
N VAL A 479 -16.28 -1.32 -12.36
CA VAL A 479 -16.36 -2.61 -13.04
C VAL A 479 -16.96 -3.63 -12.08
N THR A 480 -17.98 -4.36 -12.52
CA THR A 480 -18.48 -5.54 -11.84
C THR A 480 -18.16 -6.76 -12.68
N MET A 481 -17.47 -7.73 -12.08
CA MET A 481 -16.93 -8.90 -12.78
C MET A 481 -17.09 -10.19 -11.96
N ALA A 482 -16.86 -11.31 -12.63
CA ALA A 482 -16.67 -12.59 -11.97
C ALA A 482 -15.52 -12.50 -10.94
N TYR A 483 -15.50 -13.39 -9.96
CA TYR A 483 -14.47 -13.38 -8.94
C TYR A 483 -13.05 -13.40 -9.53
N ASN A 484 -12.27 -12.35 -9.25
CA ASN A 484 -10.89 -12.22 -9.70
C ASN A 484 -10.01 -11.63 -8.57
N PRO A 485 -9.28 -12.46 -7.82
CA PRO A 485 -8.39 -12.01 -6.74
C PRO A 485 -7.05 -11.42 -7.22
N ASN A 486 -6.80 -11.36 -8.54
CA ASN A 486 -5.53 -10.85 -9.07
C ASN A 486 -5.46 -9.32 -9.07
N ILE A 487 -6.60 -8.62 -9.20
CA ILE A 487 -6.65 -7.16 -9.29
C ILE A 487 -6.13 -6.51 -8.01
N VAL A 488 -5.20 -5.56 -8.14
CA VAL A 488 -4.55 -4.86 -7.02
C VAL A 488 -4.94 -3.38 -7.01
N PRO A 489 -5.48 -2.84 -5.90
CA PRO A 489 -5.74 -1.42 -5.76
C PRO A 489 -4.44 -0.62 -5.68
N GLY A 490 -4.54 0.68 -5.94
CA GLY A 490 -3.42 1.61 -6.00
C GLY A 490 -2.56 1.47 -7.27
N PHE A 491 -2.89 0.59 -8.22
CA PHE A 491 -2.16 0.47 -9.48
C PHE A 491 -3.08 0.79 -10.65
N PRO A 492 -2.54 1.23 -11.81
CA PRO A 492 -3.34 1.44 -12.98
C PRO A 492 -3.86 0.09 -13.52
N ALA A 493 -4.99 0.12 -14.21
CA ALA A 493 -5.64 -1.05 -14.79
C ALA A 493 -6.12 -0.75 -16.20
N ILE A 494 -6.13 -1.79 -17.04
CA ILE A 494 -6.61 -1.73 -18.42
C ILE A 494 -7.95 -2.45 -18.48
N ILE A 495 -8.94 -1.82 -19.10
CA ILE A 495 -10.21 -2.44 -19.43
C ILE A 495 -10.27 -2.54 -20.95
N LEU A 496 -10.24 -3.77 -21.44
CA LEU A 496 -10.39 -4.04 -22.85
C LEU A 496 -11.88 -4.11 -23.21
N ASP A 497 -12.29 -3.34 -24.22
CA ASP A 497 -13.63 -3.42 -24.80
C ASP A 497 -13.79 -4.66 -25.68
N ARG A 498 -15.06 -5.06 -25.90
CA ARG A 498 -15.41 -6.26 -26.67
C ARG A 498 -14.88 -6.19 -28.10
N PRO A 499 -14.67 -7.36 -28.75
CA PRO A 499 -14.34 -7.37 -30.15
C PRO A 499 -15.41 -6.69 -30.99
N LEU A 500 -14.95 -5.94 -32.01
CA LEU A 500 -15.84 -5.30 -32.96
C LEU A 500 -16.43 -6.34 -33.89
N THR A 501 -17.73 -6.26 -34.11
CA THR A 501 -18.40 -7.07 -35.14
C THR A 501 -17.90 -6.65 -36.53
N ALA A 502 -18.02 -7.54 -37.52
CA ALA A 502 -17.62 -7.24 -38.91
C ALA A 502 -18.32 -6.00 -39.47
N LEU A 503 -19.58 -5.77 -39.07
CA LEU A 503 -20.34 -4.57 -39.43
C LEU A 503 -19.72 -3.31 -38.83
N GLU A 504 -19.37 -3.33 -37.54
CA GLU A 504 -18.74 -2.17 -36.88
C GLU A 504 -17.35 -1.86 -37.46
N LYS A 505 -16.59 -2.90 -37.83
CA LYS A 505 -15.33 -2.75 -38.57
C LYS A 505 -15.58 -2.10 -39.94
N ALA A 506 -16.61 -2.50 -40.67
CA ALA A 506 -16.98 -1.92 -41.97
C ALA A 506 -17.47 -0.47 -41.86
N GLU A 507 -18.10 -0.09 -40.74
CA GLU A 507 -18.49 1.28 -40.41
C GLU A 507 -17.31 2.16 -39.98
N GLY A 508 -16.10 1.61 -39.87
CA GLY A 508 -14.92 2.33 -39.38
C GLY A 508 -14.99 2.69 -37.90
N LYS A 509 -15.77 1.96 -37.09
CA LYS A 509 -15.78 2.16 -35.64
C LYS A 509 -14.46 1.67 -35.05
N HIS A 510 -13.93 2.44 -34.11
CA HIS A 510 -12.72 2.09 -33.35
C HIS A 510 -13.07 1.56 -31.96
N ARG A 511 -12.27 0.60 -31.47
CA ARG A 511 -12.39 0.11 -30.09
C ARG A 511 -11.99 1.20 -29.11
N ARG A 512 -12.72 1.27 -28.00
CA ARG A 512 -12.40 2.17 -26.90
C ARG A 512 -11.95 1.35 -25.71
N HIS A 513 -10.65 1.04 -25.65
CA HIS A 513 -10.06 0.52 -24.43
C HIS A 513 -9.89 1.64 -23.42
N TYR A 514 -9.94 1.31 -22.14
CA TYR A 514 -9.83 2.30 -21.07
C TYR A 514 -8.67 1.97 -20.15
N ILE A 515 -8.02 3.01 -19.65
CA ILE A 515 -7.02 2.92 -18.59
C ILE A 515 -7.54 3.76 -17.42
N GLY A 516 -7.37 3.28 -16.20
CA GLY A 516 -7.63 4.10 -15.02
C GLY A 516 -6.89 3.57 -13.80
N HIS A 517 -6.85 4.36 -12.74
CA HIS A 517 -6.20 4.02 -11.49
C HIS A 517 -7.18 3.32 -10.56
N VAL A 518 -6.88 2.09 -10.14
CA VAL A 518 -7.75 1.32 -9.25
C VAL A 518 -7.67 1.91 -7.84
N THR A 519 -8.76 2.44 -7.31
CA THR A 519 -8.79 3.00 -5.95
C THR A 519 -9.27 2.01 -4.92
N ALA A 520 -10.17 1.11 -5.30
CA ALA A 520 -10.68 0.08 -4.41
C ALA A 520 -11.05 -1.19 -5.15
N VAL A 521 -10.85 -2.33 -4.48
CA VAL A 521 -11.27 -3.66 -4.93
C VAL A 521 -12.06 -4.28 -3.79
N SER A 522 -13.24 -4.85 -4.10
CA SER A 522 -13.99 -5.63 -3.13
C SER A 522 -14.42 -6.96 -3.72
N HIS A 523 -14.31 -8.01 -2.91
CA HIS A 523 -14.74 -9.36 -3.24
C HIS A 523 -15.91 -9.75 -2.36
N GLN A 524 -17.00 -10.22 -2.95
CA GLN A 524 -18.13 -10.80 -2.24
C GLN A 524 -18.22 -12.26 -2.63
N ILE A 525 -18.07 -13.16 -1.67
CA ILE A 525 -18.13 -14.60 -1.86
C ILE A 525 -19.23 -15.15 -0.99
N SER A 526 -20.22 -15.77 -1.59
CA SER A 526 -21.42 -16.30 -0.92
C SER A 526 -21.86 -17.61 -1.55
N ILE A 527 -22.83 -18.28 -0.93
CA ILE A 527 -23.42 -19.51 -1.48
C ILE A 527 -24.05 -19.27 -2.87
N GLN A 528 -24.45 -18.02 -3.15
CA GLN A 528 -25.04 -17.61 -4.42
C GLN A 528 -24.00 -17.42 -5.53
N GLY A 529 -22.71 -17.29 -5.18
CA GLY A 529 -21.63 -17.03 -6.11
C GLY A 529 -20.59 -16.07 -5.55
N ALA A 530 -19.60 -15.79 -6.39
CA ALA A 530 -18.50 -14.89 -6.06
C ALA A 530 -18.37 -13.80 -7.12
N THR A 531 -18.30 -12.54 -6.67
CA THR A 531 -18.16 -11.37 -7.53
C THR A 531 -17.01 -10.49 -7.07
N THR A 532 -16.43 -9.74 -8.00
CA THR A 532 -15.44 -8.70 -7.71
C THR A 532 -15.95 -7.37 -8.25
N HIS A 533 -15.90 -6.34 -7.40
CA HIS A 533 -16.20 -4.96 -7.76
C HIS A 533 -14.92 -4.14 -7.69
N VAL A 534 -14.60 -3.46 -8.79
CA VAL A 534 -13.40 -2.63 -8.93
C VAL A 534 -13.86 -1.19 -9.12
N SER A 535 -13.38 -0.30 -8.25
CA SER A 535 -13.58 1.15 -8.35
C SER A 535 -12.31 1.80 -8.85
N MET A 536 -12.46 2.69 -9.81
CA MET A 536 -11.35 3.35 -10.50
C MET A 536 -11.58 4.85 -10.56
N VAL A 537 -10.49 5.60 -10.58
CA VAL A 537 -10.45 7.03 -10.88
C VAL A 537 -9.52 7.28 -12.05
N ALA A 538 -9.53 8.49 -12.62
CA ALA A 538 -8.74 8.81 -13.79
C ALA A 538 -8.97 7.88 -14.99
N VAL A 539 -10.21 7.40 -15.12
CA VAL A 539 -10.59 6.52 -16.21
C VAL A 539 -10.66 7.32 -17.50
N ARG A 540 -9.86 6.91 -18.48
CA ARG A 540 -9.72 7.59 -19.77
C ARG A 540 -9.49 6.58 -20.89
N PRO A 541 -9.79 6.93 -22.15
CA PRO A 541 -9.40 6.11 -23.28
C PRO A 541 -7.88 5.88 -23.27
N TYR A 542 -7.44 4.69 -23.65
CA TYR A 542 -6.01 4.35 -23.71
C TYR A 542 -5.22 5.26 -24.67
N ASN A 543 -5.89 5.71 -25.74
CA ASN A 543 -5.39 6.71 -26.66
C ASN A 543 -6.14 8.01 -26.41
N GLU A 544 -5.45 8.96 -25.78
CA GLU A 544 -6.02 10.25 -25.45
C GLU A 544 -6.13 11.18 -26.65
N SER A 545 -5.40 10.94 -27.74
CA SER A 545 -5.55 11.72 -28.97
C SER A 545 -7.01 11.75 -29.42
N ILE A 546 -7.78 10.71 -29.12
CA ILE A 546 -9.23 10.63 -29.40
C ILE A 546 -10.02 11.68 -28.60
N ASP A 547 -9.65 11.94 -27.34
CA ASP A 547 -10.24 12.99 -26.50
C ASP A 547 -9.73 14.39 -26.92
N PHE A 548 -8.52 14.45 -27.50
CA PHE A 548 -7.78 15.65 -27.90
C PHE A 548 -7.72 15.89 -29.42
N GLU A 549 -8.60 15.26 -30.20
CA GLU A 549 -8.86 15.58 -31.62
C GLU A 549 -9.52 16.98 -31.74
N ALA A 550 -8.92 17.97 -31.10
CA ALA A 550 -8.90 19.33 -31.53
C ALA A 550 -8.29 19.32 -32.95
N ILE A 551 -9.10 19.81 -33.88
CA ILE A 551 -8.78 20.19 -35.26
C ILE A 551 -7.27 20.28 -35.45
N LYS A 552 -6.67 19.25 -36.05
CA LYS A 552 -5.27 19.30 -36.47
C LYS A 552 -5.09 20.59 -37.26
N ARG A 553 -4.15 21.43 -36.81
CA ARG A 553 -3.84 22.67 -37.51
C ARG A 553 -3.04 22.28 -38.74
N THR A 554 -3.68 22.24 -39.90
CA THR A 554 -2.96 22.41 -41.14
C THR A 554 -2.44 23.84 -41.16
N ASP A 555 -1.12 23.98 -41.09
CA ASP A 555 -0.50 25.29 -41.32
C ASP A 555 -0.75 25.76 -42.77
N GLU A 556 -0.30 26.97 -43.09
CA GLU A 556 -0.44 27.52 -44.45
C GLU A 556 0.31 26.67 -45.51
N GLN A 557 1.25 25.81 -45.09
CA GLN A 557 1.94 24.86 -45.96
C GLN A 557 1.22 23.50 -46.07
N GLY A 558 0.14 23.29 -45.32
CA GLY A 558 -0.59 22.01 -45.27
C GLY A 558 0.11 20.94 -44.43
N GLU A 559 1.14 21.29 -43.65
CA GLU A 559 1.71 20.39 -42.64
C GLU A 559 0.85 20.41 -41.37
N GLU A 560 0.58 19.22 -40.83
CA GLU A 560 -0.14 19.08 -39.57
C GLU A 560 0.80 19.49 -38.43
N SER A 561 0.61 20.70 -37.91
CA SER A 561 1.27 21.12 -36.66
C SER A 561 0.56 20.49 -35.46
N ALA A 562 1.34 20.14 -34.41
CA ALA A 562 0.79 19.61 -33.17
C ALA A 562 -0.27 20.58 -32.61
N PRO A 563 -1.42 20.07 -32.14
CA PRO A 563 -2.49 20.92 -31.64
C PRO A 563 -1.99 21.76 -30.46
N ALA A 564 -2.14 23.08 -30.55
CA ALA A 564 -1.77 23.98 -29.47
C ALA A 564 -2.53 23.62 -28.19
N GLY A 565 -1.81 23.40 -27.08
CA GLY A 565 -2.39 23.05 -25.79
C GLY A 565 -2.48 21.56 -25.46
N GLU A 566 -1.86 20.66 -26.25
CA GLU A 566 -1.80 19.22 -25.92
C GLU A 566 -0.92 18.93 -24.68
N GLY A 567 -0.11 19.90 -24.24
CA GLY A 567 0.83 19.70 -23.14
C GLY A 567 1.90 18.66 -23.48
N SER A 568 2.76 18.32 -22.52
CA SER A 568 3.61 17.15 -22.66
C SER A 568 2.72 15.90 -22.74
N SER A 569 2.98 15.00 -23.71
CA SER A 569 2.27 13.72 -23.79
C SER A 569 2.35 12.97 -22.45
N LEU A 570 1.33 12.20 -22.10
CA LEU A 570 1.37 11.46 -20.84
C LEU A 570 2.52 10.47 -20.78
N GLU A 571 2.90 9.91 -21.93
CA GLU A 571 4.07 9.07 -22.07
C GLU A 571 5.33 9.83 -21.66
N ARG A 572 5.50 11.07 -22.12
CA ARG A 572 6.63 11.91 -21.72
C ARG A 572 6.62 12.24 -20.23
N ILE A 573 5.44 12.35 -19.63
CA ILE A 573 5.30 12.60 -18.19
C ILE A 573 5.60 11.34 -17.37
N ALA A 574 5.22 10.17 -17.88
CA ALA A 574 5.49 8.88 -17.26
C ALA A 574 6.96 8.44 -17.42
N MET A 575 7.57 8.69 -18.58
CA MET A 575 8.96 8.31 -18.89
C MET A 575 9.99 9.23 -18.24
N GLY A 576 9.57 10.41 -17.77
CA GLY A 576 10.50 11.44 -17.37
C GLY A 576 11.32 11.94 -18.56
N PHE A 577 12.47 12.51 -18.30
CA PHE A 577 13.30 13.08 -19.34
C PHE A 577 13.97 12.02 -20.23
N SER A 578 14.40 12.43 -21.43
CA SER A 578 15.35 11.67 -22.24
C SER A 578 16.61 11.30 -21.45
N GLU A 579 17.25 10.19 -21.80
CA GLU A 579 18.44 9.66 -21.12
C GLU A 579 19.43 10.74 -20.63
N GLY A 580 19.66 10.79 -19.32
CA GLY A 580 20.68 11.64 -18.69
C GLY A 580 20.17 12.83 -17.88
N GLU A 581 18.87 13.07 -17.83
CA GLU A 581 18.27 14.11 -16.98
C GLU A 581 17.50 13.52 -15.80
N GLU A 582 17.55 14.22 -14.66
CA GLU A 582 16.93 13.77 -13.40
C GLU A 582 15.39 13.73 -13.53
N SER A 583 14.82 12.54 -13.74
CA SER A 583 13.37 12.31 -13.68
C SER A 583 12.81 12.58 -12.27
N TYR A 584 11.52 12.91 -12.20
CA TYR A 584 10.81 13.06 -10.92
C TYR A 584 10.76 11.73 -10.15
N PHE A 585 10.51 10.65 -10.90
CA PHE A 585 10.51 9.28 -10.40
C PHE A 585 11.83 8.58 -10.75
N ASP A 586 12.21 7.59 -9.95
CA ASP A 586 13.34 6.71 -10.26
C ASP A 586 13.17 6.04 -11.64
N ASP A 587 14.28 5.86 -12.36
CA ASP A 587 14.31 5.30 -13.72
C ASP A 587 13.66 3.91 -13.80
N ARG A 588 13.57 3.19 -12.68
CA ARG A 588 12.87 1.90 -12.57
C ARG A 588 11.35 2.01 -12.76
N TYR A 589 10.77 3.19 -12.59
CA TYR A 589 9.34 3.41 -12.86
C TYR A 589 9.07 3.72 -14.33
N SER A 590 10.10 3.72 -15.19
CA SER A 590 9.89 3.83 -16.64
C SER A 590 9.01 2.69 -17.15
N PRO A 591 8.14 2.95 -18.15
CA PRO A 591 7.23 1.94 -18.71
C PRO A 591 7.92 0.64 -19.14
N GLU A 592 9.19 0.72 -19.55
CA GLU A 592 9.99 -0.41 -20.04
C GLU A 592 10.62 -1.26 -18.92
N LYS A 593 10.82 -0.69 -17.73
CA LYS A 593 11.55 -1.34 -16.63
C LYS A 593 10.68 -1.65 -15.43
N ILE A 594 9.50 -1.04 -15.33
CA ILE A 594 8.66 -1.12 -14.13
C ILE A 594 8.16 -2.54 -13.85
N GLY A 595 7.97 -3.40 -14.85
CA GLY A 595 7.58 -4.78 -14.57
C GLY A 595 8.70 -5.54 -13.87
N ASP A 596 9.85 -5.70 -14.52
CA ASP A 596 10.99 -6.45 -13.97
C ASP A 596 11.58 -5.79 -12.71
N SER A 597 11.74 -4.46 -12.71
CA SER A 597 12.39 -3.74 -11.60
C SER A 597 11.49 -3.48 -10.41
N TYR A 598 10.16 -3.53 -10.57
CA TYR A 598 9.23 -3.16 -9.49
C TYR A 598 8.10 -4.18 -9.28
N TYR A 599 7.25 -4.42 -10.28
CA TYR A 599 6.09 -5.30 -10.11
C TYR A 599 6.49 -6.75 -9.82
N LYS A 600 7.59 -7.23 -10.38
CA LYS A 600 8.08 -8.59 -10.12
C LYS A 600 8.50 -8.79 -8.66
N HIS A 601 9.13 -7.80 -8.04
CA HIS A 601 9.52 -7.89 -6.63
C HIS A 601 8.34 -7.75 -5.67
N ILE A 602 7.36 -6.93 -6.01
CA ILE A 602 6.24 -6.61 -5.12
C ILE A 602 5.03 -7.52 -5.34
N LEU A 603 4.61 -7.66 -6.59
CA LEU A 603 3.42 -8.39 -7.01
C LEU A 603 3.73 -9.80 -7.55
N GLY A 604 4.99 -10.06 -7.92
CA GLY A 604 5.39 -11.31 -8.57
C GLY A 604 4.93 -11.42 -10.03
N CYS A 605 4.59 -10.31 -10.67
CA CYS A 605 4.14 -10.28 -12.06
C CYS A 605 4.81 -9.16 -12.85
N ASP A 606 4.77 -9.26 -14.18
CA ASP A 606 5.35 -8.27 -15.07
C ASP A 606 4.38 -7.12 -15.38
N SER A 607 4.89 -6.08 -16.05
CA SER A 607 4.03 -5.05 -16.63
C SER A 607 3.40 -5.54 -17.94
N VAL A 608 2.32 -4.88 -18.36
CA VAL A 608 1.72 -5.11 -19.69
C VAL A 608 2.70 -4.80 -20.83
N VAL A 609 3.61 -3.86 -20.59
CA VAL A 609 4.63 -3.46 -21.56
C VAL A 609 5.75 -4.50 -21.65
N ASP A 610 6.15 -5.09 -20.53
CA ASP A 610 7.16 -6.15 -20.47
C ASP A 610 6.65 -7.43 -21.16
N GLN A 611 5.36 -7.77 -20.94
CA GLN A 611 4.72 -8.88 -21.64
C GLN A 611 4.65 -8.66 -23.15
N TYR A 612 4.46 -7.42 -23.57
CA TYR A 612 4.54 -7.05 -24.97
C TYR A 612 5.97 -7.24 -25.51
N LEU A 613 6.99 -6.72 -24.81
CA LEU A 613 8.38 -6.79 -25.26
C LEU A 613 8.88 -8.24 -25.34
N GLY A 614 8.61 -9.05 -24.32
CA GLY A 614 9.03 -10.44 -24.28
C GLY A 614 8.41 -11.30 -25.39
N ASN A 615 7.18 -11.00 -25.80
CA ASN A 615 6.49 -11.74 -26.87
C ASN A 615 6.68 -11.13 -28.27
N ALA A 616 7.05 -9.86 -28.37
CA ALA A 616 7.29 -9.18 -29.65
C ALA A 616 8.40 -9.85 -30.47
N GLU A 617 9.39 -10.47 -29.82
CA GLU A 617 10.41 -11.25 -30.52
C GLU A 617 9.83 -12.48 -31.25
N ILE A 618 8.77 -13.07 -30.71
CA ILE A 618 8.14 -14.28 -31.27
C ILE A 618 7.22 -13.92 -32.45
N LEU A 619 6.57 -12.76 -32.41
CA LEU A 619 5.55 -12.34 -33.39
C LEU A 619 5.98 -11.18 -34.29
N LYS A 620 7.29 -10.93 -34.41
CA LYS A 620 7.84 -9.72 -35.04
C LYS A 620 7.27 -9.42 -36.44
N GLU A 621 7.03 -10.45 -37.28
CA GLU A 621 6.55 -10.27 -38.65
C GLU A 621 5.09 -9.80 -38.75
N GLU A 622 4.15 -10.47 -38.06
CA GLU A 622 2.74 -10.05 -38.02
C GLU A 622 2.60 -8.70 -37.31
N PHE A 623 3.47 -8.47 -36.34
CA PHE A 623 3.44 -7.30 -35.50
C PHE A 623 3.98 -6.03 -36.19
N GLU A 624 5.02 -6.14 -37.02
CA GLU A 624 5.49 -5.03 -37.86
C GLU A 624 4.38 -4.50 -38.78
N HIS A 625 3.46 -5.36 -39.23
CA HIS A 625 2.32 -4.93 -40.03
C HIS A 625 1.32 -4.11 -39.20
N ILE A 626 1.05 -4.51 -37.95
CA ILE A 626 0.17 -3.77 -37.03
C ILE A 626 0.80 -2.42 -36.65
N LEU A 627 2.11 -2.40 -36.35
CA LEU A 627 2.84 -1.17 -36.03
C LEU A 627 2.78 -0.15 -37.18
N LYS A 628 2.90 -0.60 -38.43
CA LYS A 628 2.79 0.27 -39.62
C LYS A 628 1.40 0.90 -39.78
N LEU A 629 0.37 0.31 -39.19
CA LEU A 629 -0.99 0.83 -39.22
C LEU A 629 -1.27 1.85 -38.11
N LEU A 630 -0.39 1.95 -37.11
CA LEU A 630 -0.56 2.92 -36.02
C LEU A 630 0.05 4.28 -36.39
N PRO A 631 -0.72 5.37 -36.28
CA PRO A 631 -0.20 6.71 -36.56
C PRO A 631 0.82 7.12 -35.49
N GLY A 632 2.05 7.41 -35.93
CA GLY A 632 3.17 7.87 -35.08
C GLY A 632 4.51 7.45 -35.69
N LYS A 633 5.41 8.39 -35.95
CA LYS A 633 6.67 8.13 -36.66
C LYS A 633 7.82 7.63 -35.78
N ASP A 634 7.63 7.53 -34.45
CA ASP A 634 8.74 7.29 -33.52
C ASP A 634 8.67 5.95 -32.77
N GLU A 635 9.87 5.41 -32.54
CA GLU A 635 10.18 4.08 -31.98
C GLU A 635 9.77 3.90 -30.52
N GLU A 636 9.32 4.95 -29.82
CA GLU A 636 9.06 4.90 -28.39
C GLU A 636 7.92 3.91 -28.05
N LEU A 637 8.21 3.04 -27.09
CA LEU A 637 7.32 2.01 -26.62
C LEU A 637 6.24 2.62 -25.73
N THR A 638 5.00 2.65 -26.21
CA THR A 638 3.89 3.28 -25.47
C THR A 638 2.97 2.23 -24.86
N VAL A 639 2.35 2.58 -23.73
CA VAL A 639 1.26 1.79 -23.14
C VAL A 639 0.15 1.54 -24.17
N ALA A 640 -0.09 2.49 -25.06
CA ALA A 640 -1.07 2.34 -26.13
C ALA A 640 -0.75 1.21 -27.12
N LYS A 641 0.53 1.04 -27.52
CA LYS A 641 0.97 -0.08 -28.36
C LYS A 641 0.74 -1.42 -27.65
N ALA A 642 1.05 -1.50 -26.36
CA ALA A 642 0.85 -2.71 -25.57
C ALA A 642 -0.65 -3.07 -25.40
N VAL A 643 -1.52 -2.08 -25.18
CA VAL A 643 -2.99 -2.27 -25.12
C VAL A 643 -3.53 -2.84 -26.44
N LEU A 644 -3.09 -2.28 -27.57
CA LEU A 644 -3.52 -2.71 -28.89
C LEU A 644 -3.05 -4.13 -29.22
N TYR A 645 -1.81 -4.46 -28.85
CA TYR A 645 -1.28 -5.81 -28.97
C TYR A 645 -2.09 -6.82 -28.16
N LEU A 646 -2.36 -6.53 -26.88
CA LEU A 646 -3.19 -7.40 -26.04
C LEU A 646 -4.61 -7.58 -26.62
N SER A 647 -5.20 -6.49 -27.13
CA SER A 647 -6.50 -6.52 -27.81
C SER A 647 -6.50 -7.41 -29.05
N SER A 648 -5.43 -7.36 -29.84
CA SER A 648 -5.24 -8.21 -31.02
C SER A 648 -5.04 -9.68 -30.65
N LEU A 649 -4.21 -9.98 -29.65
CA LEU A 649 -4.03 -11.35 -29.16
C LEU A 649 -5.35 -11.95 -28.66
N TYR A 650 -6.13 -11.15 -27.93
CA TYR A 650 -7.43 -11.56 -27.44
C TYR A 650 -8.41 -11.89 -28.58
N ASP A 651 -8.39 -11.12 -29.66
CA ASP A 651 -9.18 -11.44 -30.86
C ASP A 651 -8.76 -12.77 -31.48
N THR A 652 -7.47 -13.00 -31.65
CA THR A 652 -6.95 -14.25 -32.22
C THR A 652 -7.37 -15.47 -31.38
N VAL A 653 -7.39 -15.34 -30.06
CA VAL A 653 -7.87 -16.39 -29.14
C VAL A 653 -9.36 -16.66 -29.33
N ILE A 654 -10.18 -15.61 -29.48
CA ILE A 654 -11.62 -15.75 -29.76
C ILE A 654 -11.85 -16.38 -31.14
N GLU A 655 -11.16 -15.92 -32.17
CA GLU A 655 -11.31 -16.39 -33.55
C GLU A 655 -10.85 -17.84 -33.72
N SER A 656 -9.82 -18.26 -32.98
CA SER A 656 -9.36 -19.66 -32.96
C SER A 656 -10.26 -20.60 -32.15
N GLY A 657 -11.19 -20.07 -31.34
CA GLY A 657 -12.02 -20.85 -30.42
C GLY A 657 -11.24 -21.45 -29.25
N ALA A 658 -10.05 -20.92 -28.95
CA ALA A 658 -9.26 -21.31 -27.80
C ALA A 658 -9.94 -20.88 -26.48
N ASP A 659 -9.54 -21.50 -25.36
CA ASP A 659 -10.10 -21.16 -24.05
C ASP A 659 -9.68 -19.75 -23.61
N VAL A 660 -10.63 -18.83 -23.73
CA VAL A 660 -10.45 -17.41 -23.41
C VAL A 660 -10.13 -17.20 -21.93
N ASN A 661 -10.67 -18.03 -21.03
CA ASN A 661 -10.40 -17.92 -19.60
C ASN A 661 -8.96 -18.36 -19.29
N ALA A 662 -8.49 -19.45 -19.93
CA ALA A 662 -7.11 -19.90 -19.78
C ALA A 662 -6.11 -18.84 -20.29
N PHE A 663 -6.40 -18.20 -21.42
CA PHE A 663 -5.58 -17.08 -21.94
C PHE A 663 -5.56 -15.89 -20.98
N ALA A 664 -6.73 -15.41 -20.55
CA ALA A 664 -6.82 -14.27 -19.66
C ALA A 664 -6.19 -14.53 -18.30
N ASN A 665 -6.37 -15.73 -17.75
CA ASN A 665 -5.68 -16.15 -16.55
C ASN A 665 -4.17 -16.23 -16.79
N GLY A 666 -3.70 -16.78 -17.91
CA GLY A 666 -2.27 -16.84 -18.23
C GLY A 666 -1.59 -15.47 -18.23
N ILE A 667 -2.29 -14.44 -18.71
CA ILE A 667 -1.78 -13.06 -18.74
C ILE A 667 -1.89 -12.37 -17.38
N THR A 668 -3.02 -12.52 -16.69
CA THR A 668 -3.33 -11.78 -15.44
C THR A 668 -2.87 -12.50 -14.19
N TRP A 669 -2.32 -13.71 -14.32
CA TRP A 669 -1.89 -14.50 -13.20
C TRP A 669 -0.73 -13.84 -12.46
N ARG A 670 -0.77 -13.93 -11.13
CA ARG A 670 0.35 -13.60 -10.27
C ARG A 670 0.45 -14.59 -9.11
N PRO A 671 1.65 -14.79 -8.54
CA PRO A 671 1.82 -15.66 -7.39
C PRO A 671 1.13 -15.06 -6.15
N LYS A 672 0.57 -15.95 -5.34
CA LYS A 672 -0.15 -15.64 -4.09
C LYS A 672 0.29 -16.62 -3.03
N ALA A 673 0.37 -16.17 -1.79
CA ALA A 673 0.71 -17.02 -0.66
C ALA A 673 -0.31 -18.17 -0.51
N THR A 674 0.17 -19.40 -0.38
CA THR A 674 -0.69 -20.58 -0.16
C THR A 674 -1.03 -20.72 1.32
N ILE A 675 -2.08 -21.48 1.62
CA ILE A 675 -2.41 -21.83 3.01
C ILE A 675 -1.27 -22.58 3.72
N THR A 676 -0.54 -23.45 3.01
CA THR A 676 0.61 -24.19 3.56
C THR A 676 1.79 -23.27 3.85
N GLN A 677 2.02 -22.26 3.01
CA GLN A 677 3.03 -21.25 3.25
C GLN A 677 2.69 -20.37 4.47
N ILE A 678 1.42 -20.05 4.69
CA ILE A 678 0.99 -19.18 5.80
C ILE A 678 0.86 -19.94 7.12
N LEU A 679 0.17 -21.08 7.12
CA LEU A 679 -0.16 -21.86 8.32
C LEU A 679 0.79 -23.03 8.59
N GLY A 680 1.55 -23.49 7.60
CA GLY A 680 2.39 -24.70 7.66
C GLY A 680 1.78 -25.88 6.91
N GLY A 681 2.63 -26.74 6.34
CA GLY A 681 2.23 -27.77 5.37
C GLY A 681 1.77 -29.11 5.96
N GLU A 682 2.30 -29.53 7.10
CA GLU A 682 2.07 -30.91 7.59
C GLU A 682 0.77 -31.09 8.38
N THR A 683 0.13 -29.99 8.83
CA THR A 683 -0.96 -30.06 9.81
C THR A 683 -2.37 -30.15 9.23
N LEU A 684 -2.56 -29.84 7.95
CA LEU A 684 -3.89 -29.75 7.34
C LEU A 684 -4.34 -31.06 6.65
N THR A 685 -3.44 -32.02 6.48
CA THR A 685 -3.66 -33.24 5.67
C THR A 685 -4.26 -34.42 6.44
N ARG A 686 -4.71 -34.24 7.69
CA ARG A 686 -5.36 -35.34 8.42
C ARG A 686 -6.84 -35.44 8.03
N VAL A 687 -7.08 -36.03 6.86
CA VAL A 687 -8.38 -36.57 6.46
C VAL A 687 -8.85 -37.51 7.56
N VAL A 688 -9.93 -37.17 8.24
CA VAL A 688 -10.63 -38.09 9.15
C VAL A 688 -11.13 -39.23 8.28
N THR A 689 -10.40 -40.35 8.26
CA THR A 689 -10.92 -41.59 7.68
C THR A 689 -12.11 -41.98 8.53
N PRO A 690 -13.34 -42.10 7.98
CA PRO A 690 -14.48 -42.50 8.77
C PRO A 690 -14.31 -43.98 9.14
N THR A 691 -13.67 -44.26 10.28
CA THR A 691 -13.79 -45.57 10.91
C THR A 691 -15.24 -45.76 11.30
N SER A 692 -15.80 -46.88 10.86
CA SER A 692 -17.21 -47.23 11.01
C SER A 692 -17.74 -46.99 12.43
N GLN A 693 -18.85 -46.27 12.49
CA GLN A 693 -19.89 -46.28 13.53
C GLN A 693 -19.78 -45.48 14.83
N ASN A 694 -18.70 -44.79 15.19
CA ASN A 694 -18.79 -43.85 16.33
C ASN A 694 -17.91 -42.62 16.11
N TYR A 695 -18.56 -41.45 16.08
CA TYR A 695 -18.07 -40.06 16.10
C TYR A 695 -16.73 -39.73 15.40
N PRO A 696 -16.69 -38.81 14.42
CA PRO A 696 -15.43 -38.33 13.85
C PRO A 696 -14.69 -37.49 14.90
N GLU A 697 -13.59 -38.04 15.44
CA GLU A 697 -12.63 -37.32 16.28
C GLU A 697 -12.25 -35.98 15.63
N VAL A 698 -12.21 -34.91 16.43
CA VAL A 698 -11.65 -33.62 15.99
C VAL A 698 -10.16 -33.82 15.82
N ALA A 699 -9.63 -33.52 14.64
CA ALA A 699 -8.20 -33.55 14.38
C ALA A 699 -7.50 -32.65 15.41
N THR A 700 -6.82 -33.27 16.36
CA THR A 700 -5.91 -32.59 17.28
C THR A 700 -4.58 -32.41 16.57
N MET A 701 -4.16 -31.15 16.49
CA MET A 701 -2.85 -30.73 16.03
C MET A 701 -1.77 -31.33 16.96
N SER A 702 -0.92 -32.20 16.42
CA SER A 702 0.16 -32.92 17.10
C SER A 702 1.43 -32.07 17.13
N SER A 703 2.19 -32.07 18.23
CA SER A 703 3.32 -31.17 18.51
C SER A 703 4.62 -31.41 17.73
N ASP A 704 4.68 -32.42 16.87
CA ASP A 704 5.90 -32.78 16.13
C ASP A 704 5.84 -32.15 14.73
N TYR A 705 6.30 -30.90 14.62
CA TYR A 705 6.20 -30.07 13.41
C TYR A 705 7.55 -29.91 12.71
N SER A 706 7.69 -30.35 11.46
CA SER A 706 8.90 -30.10 10.67
C SER A 706 8.75 -29.07 9.55
N GLY A 707 7.54 -28.50 9.36
CA GLY A 707 7.26 -27.42 8.41
C GLY A 707 6.48 -26.26 9.03
N ALA A 708 7.16 -25.40 9.80
CA ALA A 708 6.57 -24.18 10.38
C ALA A 708 6.07 -23.25 9.26
N GLY A 709 4.81 -22.78 9.27
CA GLY A 709 4.35 -21.74 8.33
C GLY A 709 4.91 -20.36 8.65
N PHE A 710 4.66 -19.37 7.78
CA PHE A 710 5.06 -17.97 7.98
C PHE A 710 4.63 -17.41 9.36
N MET A 711 3.41 -17.75 9.80
CA MET A 711 2.88 -17.34 11.11
C MET A 711 3.29 -18.27 12.26
N ALA A 712 3.87 -19.44 11.99
CA ALA A 712 4.37 -20.32 13.04
C ALA A 712 5.70 -19.82 13.63
N ALA A 713 6.44 -19.00 12.87
CA ALA A 713 7.61 -18.28 13.37
C ALA A 713 7.24 -17.02 14.18
N ALA A 714 5.95 -16.71 14.34
CA ALA A 714 5.51 -15.64 15.23
C ALA A 714 5.92 -15.96 16.67
N VAL A 715 6.76 -15.10 17.24
CA VAL A 715 7.23 -15.26 18.62
C VAL A 715 6.03 -15.17 19.57
N ASP A 716 5.86 -16.18 20.42
CA ASP A 716 4.91 -16.11 21.53
C ASP A 716 5.34 -14.95 22.45
N PRO A 717 4.52 -13.89 22.58
CA PRO A 717 4.85 -12.72 23.39
C PRO A 717 5.10 -13.02 24.87
N ASP A 718 4.71 -14.20 25.36
CA ASP A 718 4.88 -14.60 26.76
C ASP A 718 5.95 -15.69 26.97
N SER A 719 6.60 -16.14 25.89
CA SER A 719 7.77 -17.02 25.95
C SER A 719 8.90 -16.39 26.79
N ASP A 720 9.65 -17.20 27.52
CA ASP A 720 10.77 -16.70 28.32
C ASP A 720 11.87 -16.08 27.46
N ASP A 721 11.96 -16.46 26.18
CA ASP A 721 12.80 -15.78 25.18
C ASP A 721 12.35 -14.33 24.95
N ALA A 722 11.04 -14.07 24.87
CA ALA A 722 10.48 -12.71 24.75
C ALA A 722 10.67 -11.87 26.03
N LYS A 723 10.73 -12.49 27.21
CA LYS A 723 11.07 -11.81 28.47
C LYS A 723 12.57 -11.57 28.62
N SER A 724 13.41 -12.46 28.09
CA SER A 724 14.87 -12.25 28.04
C SER A 724 15.28 -11.23 26.96
N ALA A 725 14.44 -11.05 25.95
CA ALA A 725 14.45 -9.94 25.02
C ALA A 725 13.81 -8.66 25.61
N ASP A 726 13.63 -8.58 26.94
CA ASP A 726 13.77 -7.31 27.63
C ASP A 726 15.11 -6.73 27.17
N TYR A 727 15.03 -5.71 26.34
CA TYR A 727 16.15 -4.91 25.84
C TYR A 727 17.18 -4.74 26.97
N GLN A 728 18.27 -5.53 26.96
CA GLN A 728 19.55 -5.04 27.42
C GLN A 728 19.98 -3.98 26.40
N ALA A 729 19.32 -2.82 26.47
CA ALA A 729 19.77 -1.59 25.85
C ALA A 729 21.13 -1.26 26.47
N THR A 730 22.19 -1.78 25.86
CA THR A 730 23.58 -1.33 25.94
C THR A 730 23.93 -0.66 27.28
N GLU A 731 23.98 -1.44 28.37
CA GLU A 731 24.71 -1.00 29.54
C GLU A 731 26.22 -1.08 29.24
N GLN A 732 26.91 0.02 29.57
CA GLN A 732 28.36 0.23 29.58
C GLN A 732 29.04 0.69 28.28
N ARG A 733 28.86 1.98 27.98
CA ARG A 733 30.03 2.87 27.82
C ARG A 733 30.04 3.90 28.95
N SER A 734 30.69 3.55 30.05
CA SER A 734 31.17 4.56 31.00
C SER A 734 32.28 5.36 30.32
N THR A 735 31.95 6.48 29.70
CA THR A 735 32.96 7.47 29.36
C THR A 735 33.45 8.06 30.68
N THR A 736 34.67 7.74 31.09
CA THR A 736 35.34 8.39 32.22
C THR A 736 35.55 9.86 31.84
N VAL A 737 34.60 10.72 32.20
CA VAL A 737 34.81 12.17 32.17
C VAL A 737 35.64 12.50 33.39
N THR A 738 36.91 12.82 33.17
CA THR A 738 37.77 13.43 34.18
C THR A 738 37.22 14.81 34.50
N VAL A 739 36.44 14.92 35.58
CA VAL A 739 36.02 16.22 36.12
C VAL A 739 37.23 16.85 36.77
N THR A 740 37.81 17.87 36.12
CA THR A 740 38.79 18.73 36.74
C THR A 740 38.11 19.54 37.84
N GLU A 741 38.48 19.24 39.07
CA GLU A 741 38.05 19.89 40.30
C GLU A 741 38.29 21.42 40.20
N ARG A 742 37.20 22.20 40.15
CA ARG A 742 37.25 23.66 40.36
C ARG A 742 36.96 23.95 41.81
N GLN A 743 37.91 24.62 42.46
CA GLN A 743 37.84 25.04 43.85
C GLN A 743 36.63 25.92 44.15
N PRO A 744 36.05 25.84 45.36
CA PRO A 744 34.98 26.72 45.79
C PRO A 744 35.53 28.11 46.09
N VAL A 745 34.92 29.12 45.46
CA VAL A 745 35.09 30.54 45.82
C VAL A 745 34.01 30.92 46.83
N ASP A 746 34.46 31.68 47.82
CA ASP A 746 33.82 32.08 49.07
C ASP A 746 32.41 32.70 49.01
N THR A 747 31.65 32.32 50.04
CA THR A 747 30.73 33.09 50.89
C THR A 747 30.09 34.38 50.35
N ILE A 748 28.75 34.38 50.25
CA ILE A 748 27.92 35.56 50.55
C ILE A 748 26.74 35.17 51.45
N ASN A 749 26.75 35.75 52.65
CA ASN A 749 25.68 35.71 53.64
C ASN A 749 24.42 36.47 53.16
N ARG A 750 23.23 35.90 53.42
CA ARG A 750 22.06 36.69 53.87
C ARG A 750 20.99 35.80 54.55
N PRO A 751 20.40 36.24 55.68
CA PRO A 751 19.43 35.47 56.45
C PRO A 751 17.97 35.87 56.11
N GLY A 752 17.01 34.95 56.32
CA GLY A 752 15.60 35.29 56.29
C GLY A 752 14.64 34.10 56.32
N ASN A 753 14.13 33.78 57.51
CA ASN A 753 13.02 32.90 57.86
C ASN A 753 11.87 32.80 56.83
N THR A 754 11.34 31.59 56.62
CA THR A 754 10.12 31.12 57.30
C THR A 754 9.89 29.62 57.10
N SER A 755 9.51 29.00 58.21
CA SER A 755 9.16 27.59 58.43
C SER A 755 7.80 27.22 57.83
N SER A 756 7.72 26.07 57.15
CA SER A 756 6.49 25.25 57.16
C SER A 756 6.89 23.78 57.28
N SER A 757 6.52 23.20 58.42
CA SER A 757 6.71 21.80 58.78
C SER A 757 5.61 20.95 58.15
N PHE A 758 5.99 19.99 57.30
CA PHE A 758 5.12 18.87 56.92
C PHE A 758 5.49 17.65 57.75
N LEU A 759 4.46 17.00 58.30
CA LEU A 759 4.54 15.75 59.06
C LEU A 759 5.13 14.64 58.20
N GLU A 760 6.27 14.09 58.62
CA GLU A 760 6.75 12.78 58.17
C GLU A 760 5.98 11.67 58.90
N VAL A 761 5.28 10.84 58.12
CA VAL A 761 4.74 9.55 58.57
C VAL A 761 5.84 8.51 58.37
N PRO A 762 6.26 7.76 59.40
CA PRO A 762 7.27 6.72 59.23
C PRO A 762 6.63 5.48 58.58
N SER A 763 6.93 5.22 57.31
CA SER A 763 6.67 3.91 56.71
C SER A 763 7.77 2.94 57.11
N GLN A 764 7.44 2.00 57.98
CA GLN A 764 8.28 0.82 58.23
C GLN A 764 8.30 -0.06 56.97
N GLN A 765 9.40 -0.05 56.24
CA GLN A 765 9.69 -1.08 55.24
C GLN A 765 10.24 -2.30 55.98
N GLN A 766 9.42 -3.35 56.11
CA GLN A 766 9.90 -4.69 56.40
C GLN A 766 10.61 -5.24 55.16
N ALA A 767 11.89 -5.56 55.30
CA ALA A 767 12.64 -6.33 54.33
C ALA A 767 12.09 -7.76 54.31
N VAL A 768 11.40 -8.14 53.24
CA VAL A 768 11.08 -9.53 52.93
C VAL A 768 12.30 -10.12 52.21
N VAL A 769 12.95 -11.07 52.87
CA VAL A 769 14.02 -11.91 52.32
C VAL A 769 13.40 -12.78 51.22
N ALA A 770 13.87 -12.62 49.99
CA ALA A 770 13.52 -13.50 48.89
C ALA A 770 14.20 -14.85 49.11
N ALA A 771 13.38 -15.90 49.22
CA ALA A 771 13.81 -17.29 49.21
C ALA A 771 13.91 -17.80 47.77
N ASP A 772 14.92 -18.64 47.54
CA ASP A 772 15.32 -19.19 46.25
C ASP A 772 14.26 -20.04 45.53
N ALA A 773 14.32 -19.91 44.20
CA ALA A 773 13.98 -20.82 43.09
C ALA A 773 13.11 -22.07 43.38
N GLY A 774 11.95 -22.08 42.72
CA GLY A 774 11.15 -23.29 42.46
C GLY A 774 9.96 -23.01 41.56
N THR A 775 10.08 -23.39 40.28
CA THR A 775 9.01 -23.57 39.27
C THR A 775 8.08 -22.37 38.96
N THR A 776 8.38 -21.62 37.90
CA THR A 776 7.40 -20.80 37.19
C THR A 776 6.98 -21.49 35.90
N SER A 777 5.96 -22.36 35.95
CA SER A 777 5.12 -22.64 34.77
C SER A 777 3.79 -21.92 34.98
N TYR A 778 3.56 -20.83 34.24
CA TYR A 778 2.32 -20.06 34.32
C TYR A 778 1.22 -20.62 33.39
N GLY A 779 1.15 -21.95 33.20
CA GLY A 779 0.03 -22.63 32.56
C GLY A 779 -0.38 -22.10 31.18
N LEU A 780 0.50 -21.43 30.42
CA LEU A 780 0.14 -20.83 29.13
C LEU A 780 -0.14 -21.93 28.09
N ASP A 781 0.66 -22.99 28.09
CA ASP A 781 0.37 -24.22 27.34
C ASP A 781 -0.96 -24.83 27.76
N ASP A 782 -1.28 -24.79 29.05
CA ASP A 782 -2.57 -25.27 29.56
C ASP A 782 -3.72 -24.34 29.14
N GLU A 783 -3.50 -23.02 29.06
CA GLU A 783 -4.50 -22.04 28.61
C GLU A 783 -4.73 -22.10 27.09
N LEU A 784 -3.66 -22.33 26.32
CA LEU A 784 -3.70 -22.51 24.87
C LEU A 784 -4.33 -23.87 24.53
N ARG A 785 -4.02 -24.94 25.29
CA ARG A 785 -4.73 -26.23 25.22
C ARG A 785 -6.19 -26.09 25.62
N ASP A 786 -6.50 -25.39 26.70
CA ASP A 786 -7.89 -25.14 27.14
C ASP A 786 -8.66 -24.30 26.10
N ARG A 787 -7.99 -23.35 25.43
CA ARG A 787 -8.54 -22.59 24.31
C ARG A 787 -8.82 -23.47 23.09
N GLN A 788 -7.87 -24.33 22.71
CA GLN A 788 -8.06 -25.30 21.64
C GLN A 788 -9.19 -26.27 22.00
N ASP A 789 -9.29 -26.72 23.25
CA ASP A 789 -10.30 -27.67 23.70
C ASP A 789 -11.71 -27.09 23.75
N ARG A 790 -11.86 -25.81 24.16
CA ARG A 790 -13.14 -25.10 24.03
C ARG A 790 -13.59 -25.02 22.57
N LEU A 791 -12.67 -24.72 21.65
CA LEU A 791 -13.00 -24.62 20.24
C LEU A 791 -13.26 -25.98 19.57
N LYS A 792 -12.61 -27.05 20.06
CA LYS A 792 -12.96 -28.43 19.68
C LYS A 792 -14.35 -28.81 20.16
N LYS A 793 -14.73 -28.44 21.40
CA LYS A 793 -16.09 -28.66 21.93
C LYS A 793 -17.12 -27.98 21.04
N TYR A 794 -16.84 -26.76 20.62
CA TYR A 794 -17.66 -26.04 19.65
C TYR A 794 -17.88 -26.83 18.35
N LEU A 795 -16.80 -27.23 17.67
CA LEU A 795 -16.88 -27.98 16.41
C LEU A 795 -17.64 -29.30 16.58
N ASN A 796 -17.47 -29.97 17.70
CA ASN A 796 -18.23 -31.17 18.04
C ASN A 796 -19.72 -30.90 18.22
N ALA A 797 -20.10 -29.79 18.85
CA ALA A 797 -21.50 -29.40 19.00
C ALA A 797 -22.19 -29.16 17.64
N ILE A 798 -21.49 -28.57 16.65
CA ILE A 798 -22.01 -28.43 15.28
C ILE A 798 -22.23 -29.81 14.65
N LYS A 799 -21.23 -30.69 14.73
CA LYS A 799 -21.29 -32.05 14.19
C LYS A 799 -22.45 -32.85 14.79
N HIS A 800 -22.65 -32.77 16.11
CA HIS A 800 -23.76 -33.43 16.81
C HIS A 800 -25.15 -32.93 16.38
N ARG A 801 -25.25 -31.68 15.92
CA ARG A 801 -26.50 -31.12 15.38
C ARG A 801 -26.79 -31.52 13.93
N GLY A 802 -25.97 -32.39 13.34
CA GLY A 802 -26.20 -32.95 12.00
C GLY A 802 -25.94 -31.98 10.86
N ILE A 803 -25.33 -30.82 11.13
CA ILE A 803 -24.98 -29.83 10.11
C ILE A 803 -23.68 -30.30 9.46
N ARG A 804 -23.80 -30.88 8.25
CA ARG A 804 -22.66 -31.20 7.39
C ARG A 804 -22.35 -29.96 6.55
N GLY A 805 -21.25 -29.29 6.85
CA GLY A 805 -20.76 -28.11 6.14
C GLY A 805 -19.32 -27.87 6.48
#